data_AF-A0A1J5FBJ7-F1
#
_entry.id   AF-A0A1J5FBJ7-F1
#
_cell.length_a   1.000
_cell.length_b   1.000
_cell.length_c   1.000
_cell.angle_alpha   90.00
_cell.angle_beta   90.00
_cell.angle_gamma   90.00
#
_symmetry.space_group_name_H-M   'P 1'
#
loop_
_entity.id
_entity.type
_entity.pdbx_description
1 polymer ?
#
loop_
_entity_poly.entity_id
_entity_poly.type
_entity_poly.pdbx_seq_one_letter_code
_entity_poly.pdbx_strand_id
1 'polypeptide(L)'
;MDEEPQPSSPSKFSGLKRVFGRAEPTKPNSGGEIKAPAVENGKKIEGVATDQKLLQFFYELKGVDAHAIATDSFLDKSRDEYNAAWLTRELVQNFVDHNPQYPGTLDGVSFTSEPLKSGGRRFRIEGGWPFEDPTGVLSPHSDKPEDRNTAGGNGIGLKQTAIRLIRDFGVQRFEIDGEGWVANYRLAKAADVNDDWANMPGQVPLHKVKHDWLLADIKKSKPTGRNAYIIETANPDVIKALEQLPTLGVSNENPYLQNMDFQNKFGGIKWLPKSEGIEPDKGRLFINGQVMNYKEKGATAEDYWVGPESATIQLNNLKYKMSIDRPPVNPFELSRYLDDMVQAMSKDEMVEQLKRSEHLWAGHVDSKYGTDRQGAFVVVEKLARTLPYKGYDRGEWQKHFAGKNYIARDRGVSDSQVRELEEQGFIVCPGYLEQVGMPSASSKLSNEETASNETPQVPQHKREQFVQEYGMEVACEEFPDIKDPSQFISVISKKLGGQVTAIEGNGSNPNVVRLMLKGDIPRELLFHALPKPKEDNQKLVYLLRGMAAYGLEKGIFKKIFTSQGDFLTTFGLNYDFVTKENNLLVRNIPNGSDKGVFVEIELNDKYLQKFQNAFTQDEAARASGKTKEMVSREAPLPTGELNISSTGSDSKQSVEVDITRAIEVKAWTNEQEQIYQAAVRKNPTELSDQEKLIIQKREQLKQEFGRVPVAQPEIPDIEKKGNIIQKEATMSNSEKTRVSQMEAQLPGILEAVNKLEEMVPEPTVAELTGQSPVEKYLQWRQSDQFYGQLGDNAGYLTGKHLIELIEEQNQADISSVESIREESPEDIILGALRSKLKKIVERMNPAEDEVDDFEIVLEPTEKQLAQLGLLRLYSQLTTNVALPNDLFVYKGTGSKGINLGQKAIGIHESLFGVKFTEAMRTFTHEVAHNYPEAEDHGNMFRHAMESLFAATIDRVTNIAIKLDSGQATTSEERVILDMQREWDSILAT
;
A
#
# COMPACT_ATOMS: atom_id res chain seq x y z
N MET A 1 51.88 -40.64 15.06
CA MET A 1 52.36 -41.01 16.40
C MET A 1 51.52 -40.23 17.38
N ASP A 2 50.31 -40.77 17.57
CA ASP A 2 49.58 -40.98 18.81
C ASP A 2 49.96 -40.10 20.00
N GLU A 3 48.99 -39.32 20.47
CA GLU A 3 48.50 -39.45 21.86
C GLU A 3 47.16 -38.70 22.02
N GLU A 4 46.10 -39.49 22.22
CA GLU A 4 44.82 -39.06 22.79
C GLU A 4 45.00 -38.68 24.27
N PRO A 5 44.15 -37.78 24.80
CA PRO A 5 43.75 -37.83 26.20
C PRO A 5 42.25 -38.13 26.36
N GLN A 6 41.99 -39.07 27.27
CA GLN A 6 40.67 -39.56 27.66
C GLN A 6 39.75 -38.50 28.30
N PRO A 7 38.41 -38.71 28.25
CA PRO A 7 37.42 -37.80 28.83
C PRO A 7 37.12 -38.08 30.31
N SER A 8 37.00 -37.01 31.10
CA SER A 8 36.49 -37.04 32.47
C SER A 8 34.95 -37.08 32.51
N SER A 9 34.42 -37.92 33.39
CA SER A 9 33.02 -38.27 33.60
C SER A 9 32.11 -37.10 34.03
N PRO A 10 30.79 -37.11 33.69
CA PRO A 10 29.82 -36.16 34.23
C PRO A 10 29.07 -36.71 35.47
N SER A 11 28.82 -35.80 36.42
CA SER A 11 28.04 -36.00 37.64
C SER A 11 26.52 -36.07 37.38
N LYS A 12 25.86 -36.96 38.12
CA LYS A 12 24.41 -37.20 38.19
C LYS A 12 23.63 -36.07 38.88
N PHE A 13 22.39 -35.81 38.45
CA PHE A 13 21.14 -35.57 39.24
C PHE A 13 20.04 -35.16 38.22
N SER A 14 19.25 -36.10 37.67
CA SER A 14 17.95 -36.64 38.13
C SER A 14 16.71 -35.77 37.79
N GLY A 15 15.79 -36.35 37.02
CA GLY A 15 14.35 -36.19 37.25
C GLY A 15 13.52 -35.50 36.17
N LEU A 16 13.14 -36.23 35.11
CA LEU A 16 11.76 -36.27 34.58
C LEU A 16 11.66 -37.31 33.45
N LYS A 17 10.99 -38.42 33.77
CA LYS A 17 10.61 -39.49 32.84
C LYS A 17 9.56 -38.95 31.85
N ARG A 18 9.84 -38.98 30.54
CA ARG A 18 8.81 -39.16 29.51
C ARG A 18 9.14 -40.42 28.72
N VAL A 19 8.20 -41.35 28.75
CA VAL A 19 8.22 -42.63 28.07
C VAL A 19 7.99 -42.39 26.59
N PHE A 20 8.99 -42.65 25.75
CA PHE A 20 8.79 -42.91 24.33
C PHE A 20 9.32 -44.31 24.05
N GLY A 21 8.39 -45.25 23.84
CA GLY A 21 8.72 -46.58 23.36
C GLY A 21 9.26 -46.50 21.94
N ARG A 22 10.48 -47.02 21.74
CA ARG A 22 10.98 -47.41 20.42
C ARG A 22 10.11 -48.58 19.92
N ALA A 23 9.39 -48.38 18.83
CA ALA A 23 8.95 -49.49 18.01
C ALA A 23 10.14 -49.95 17.14
N GLU A 24 10.46 -51.24 17.21
CA GLU A 24 11.42 -51.88 16.30
C GLU A 24 10.89 -51.85 14.86
N PRO A 25 11.77 -51.83 13.84
CA PRO A 25 11.36 -51.80 12.44
C PRO A 25 10.71 -53.13 12.06
N THR A 26 9.40 -53.09 11.81
CA THR A 26 8.70 -54.21 11.16
C THR A 26 9.20 -54.37 9.73
N LYS A 27 9.53 -55.62 9.38
CA LYS A 27 9.92 -56.06 8.03
C LYS A 27 8.94 -55.54 6.95
N PRO A 28 9.42 -55.26 5.73
CA PRO A 28 8.54 -54.80 4.65
C PRO A 28 7.55 -55.91 4.27
N ASN A 29 6.27 -55.59 4.36
CA ASN A 29 5.19 -56.41 3.82
C ASN A 29 5.33 -56.45 2.30
N SER A 30 5.87 -57.55 1.79
CA SER A 30 5.79 -57.91 0.39
C SER A 30 4.31 -58.21 0.04
N GLY A 31 3.72 -57.41 -0.85
CA GLY A 31 2.53 -57.83 -1.61
C GLY A 31 1.18 -57.18 -1.25
N GLY A 32 1.14 -55.89 -0.90
CA GLY A 32 -0.12 -55.14 -0.96
C GLY A 32 -0.46 -54.78 -2.41
N GLU A 33 -1.54 -55.33 -2.96
CA GLU A 33 -2.16 -54.77 -4.16
C GLU A 33 -2.49 -53.29 -3.90
N ILE A 34 -2.03 -52.38 -4.76
CA ILE A 34 -2.57 -51.02 -4.86
C ILE A 34 -4.02 -51.18 -5.33
N LYS A 35 -4.97 -51.28 -4.40
CA LYS A 35 -6.40 -51.20 -4.72
C LYS A 35 -6.78 -49.73 -4.71
N ALA A 36 -7.01 -49.18 -5.90
CA ALA A 36 -7.81 -47.96 -6.03
C ALA A 36 -9.14 -48.14 -5.29
N PRO A 37 -9.72 -47.09 -4.69
CA PRO A 37 -11.01 -47.19 -4.02
C PRO A 37 -12.05 -47.71 -5.01
N ALA A 38 -12.56 -48.91 -4.76
CA ALA A 38 -13.59 -49.51 -5.58
C ALA A 38 -14.86 -48.66 -5.48
N VAL A 39 -15.28 -48.05 -6.59
CA VAL A 39 -16.62 -47.50 -6.71
C VAL A 39 -17.58 -48.68 -6.76
N GLU A 40 -18.53 -48.74 -5.82
CA GLU A 40 -19.67 -49.64 -5.93
C GLU A 40 -20.40 -49.34 -7.26
N ASN A 41 -20.29 -50.25 -8.22
CA ASN A 41 -21.03 -50.19 -9.48
C ASN A 41 -22.52 -49.96 -9.17
N GLY A 42 -23.05 -48.80 -9.56
CA GLY A 42 -24.49 -48.52 -9.53
C GLY A 42 -24.98 -47.39 -8.61
N LYS A 43 -24.11 -46.63 -7.94
CA LYS A 43 -24.57 -45.39 -7.28
C LYS A 43 -24.95 -44.34 -8.33
N LYS A 44 -26.22 -43.92 -8.34
CA LYS A 44 -26.67 -42.73 -9.07
C LYS A 44 -25.94 -41.51 -8.49
N ILE A 45 -25.34 -40.68 -9.34
CA ILE A 45 -24.85 -39.36 -8.93
C ILE A 45 -26.10 -38.48 -8.72
N GLU A 46 -26.44 -38.21 -7.46
CA GLU A 46 -27.53 -37.29 -7.12
C GLU A 46 -27.03 -35.83 -7.17
N GLY A 47 -27.79 -34.94 -7.81
CA GLY A 47 -27.48 -33.50 -7.96
C GLY A 47 -26.78 -33.12 -9.27
N VAL A 48 -26.49 -31.82 -9.44
CA VAL A 48 -25.77 -31.30 -10.63
C VAL A 48 -24.36 -31.93 -10.68
N ALA A 49 -24.08 -32.61 -11.79
CA ALA A 49 -22.77 -33.20 -12.08
C ALA A 49 -21.86 -32.12 -12.68
N THR A 50 -20.90 -31.65 -11.89
CA THR A 50 -19.81 -30.80 -12.36
C THR A 50 -18.65 -31.67 -12.82
N ASP A 51 -17.82 -31.19 -13.75
CA ASP A 51 -16.61 -31.89 -14.21
C ASP A 51 -15.76 -32.40 -13.03
N GLN A 52 -15.71 -31.66 -11.92
CA GLN A 52 -14.97 -32.03 -10.72
C GLN A 52 -15.56 -33.19 -9.93
N LYS A 53 -16.90 -33.36 -9.92
CA LYS A 53 -17.53 -34.58 -9.40
C LYS A 53 -17.22 -35.77 -10.30
N LEU A 54 -17.18 -35.56 -11.62
CA LEU A 54 -16.95 -36.63 -12.60
C LEU A 54 -15.51 -37.20 -12.53
N LEU A 55 -14.51 -36.40 -12.13
CA LEU A 55 -13.14 -36.86 -11.91
C LEU A 55 -13.03 -38.06 -10.93
N GLN A 56 -13.97 -38.20 -10.00
CA GLN A 56 -13.94 -39.25 -8.96
C GLN A 56 -14.40 -40.64 -9.46
N PHE A 57 -15.01 -40.71 -10.65
CA PHE A 57 -15.74 -41.90 -11.10
C PHE A 57 -15.08 -42.66 -12.25
N PHE A 58 -13.97 -42.17 -12.80
CA PHE A 58 -13.45 -42.67 -14.08
C PHE A 58 -12.11 -43.40 -13.94
N TYR A 59 -12.06 -44.64 -14.43
CA TYR A 59 -10.87 -45.49 -14.36
C TYR A 59 -10.45 -46.09 -15.71
N GLU A 60 -11.30 -46.14 -16.75
CA GLU A 60 -10.96 -46.80 -18.03
C GLU A 60 -11.45 -46.00 -19.24
N LEU A 61 -10.51 -45.43 -20.03
CA LEU A 61 -10.80 -44.62 -21.23
C LEU A 61 -10.15 -45.28 -22.45
N LYS A 62 -10.93 -45.67 -23.47
CA LYS A 62 -10.49 -46.45 -24.65
C LYS A 62 -9.75 -47.77 -24.32
N GLY A 63 -10.14 -48.45 -23.24
CA GLY A 63 -9.54 -49.73 -22.83
C GLY A 63 -8.17 -49.60 -22.15
N VAL A 64 -7.83 -48.39 -21.67
CA VAL A 64 -6.63 -48.12 -20.88
C VAL A 64 -7.06 -47.63 -19.50
N ASP A 65 -6.54 -48.26 -18.45
CA ASP A 65 -6.69 -47.80 -17.07
C ASP A 65 -6.06 -46.40 -16.96
N ALA A 66 -6.91 -45.38 -16.88
CA ALA A 66 -6.50 -43.98 -16.90
C ALA A 66 -7.21 -43.22 -15.78
N HIS A 67 -6.42 -42.59 -14.91
CA HIS A 67 -6.90 -41.81 -13.78
C HIS A 67 -7.10 -40.36 -14.22
N ALA A 68 -8.31 -39.82 -14.02
CA ALA A 68 -8.57 -38.41 -14.26
C ALA A 68 -8.03 -37.55 -13.10
N ILE A 69 -7.11 -36.63 -13.40
CA ILE A 69 -6.35 -35.88 -12.39
C ILE A 69 -6.95 -34.50 -12.16
N ALA A 70 -7.16 -33.75 -13.25
CA ALA A 70 -7.61 -32.35 -13.23
C ALA A 70 -8.25 -31.96 -14.57
N THR A 71 -9.09 -30.92 -14.54
CA THR A 71 -9.71 -30.30 -15.72
C THR A 71 -9.02 -28.99 -16.08
N ASP A 72 -9.13 -28.60 -17.34
CA ASP A 72 -8.52 -27.36 -17.84
C ASP A 72 -9.24 -26.07 -17.40
N SER A 73 -10.47 -26.16 -16.88
CA SER A 73 -11.15 -25.06 -16.16
C SER A 73 -10.36 -24.52 -14.97
N PHE A 74 -9.42 -25.32 -14.46
CA PHE A 74 -8.53 -24.91 -13.38
C PHE A 74 -7.50 -23.85 -13.85
N LEU A 75 -7.35 -23.64 -15.17
CA LEU A 75 -6.33 -22.79 -15.77
C LEU A 75 -6.78 -21.33 -16.01
N ASP A 76 -8.05 -21.02 -15.78
CA ASP A 76 -8.65 -19.74 -16.22
C ASP A 76 -8.36 -18.54 -15.32
N LYS A 77 -7.73 -18.74 -14.15
CA LYS A 77 -7.43 -17.61 -13.24
C LYS A 77 -6.15 -16.82 -13.57
N SER A 78 -5.28 -17.28 -14.49
CA SER A 78 -3.99 -16.58 -14.74
C SER A 78 -3.35 -16.90 -16.11
N ARG A 79 -4.08 -16.59 -17.18
CA ARG A 79 -3.73 -17.00 -18.55
C ARG A 79 -2.43 -16.37 -19.10
N ASP A 80 -2.10 -15.15 -18.70
CA ASP A 80 -1.02 -14.33 -19.32
C ASP A 80 0.35 -14.45 -18.63
N GLU A 81 0.46 -15.12 -17.47
CA GLU A 81 1.68 -15.08 -16.66
C GLU A 81 2.57 -16.34 -16.73
N TYR A 82 2.05 -17.47 -17.22
CA TYR A 82 2.73 -18.77 -17.16
C TYR A 82 3.35 -19.20 -18.49
N ASN A 83 4.51 -18.63 -18.80
CA ASN A 83 5.36 -19.10 -19.89
C ASN A 83 6.12 -20.39 -19.51
N ALA A 84 6.90 -20.94 -20.44
CA ALA A 84 7.68 -22.15 -20.22
C ALA A 84 8.66 -22.05 -19.02
N ALA A 85 9.26 -20.87 -18.77
CA ALA A 85 10.18 -20.67 -17.66
C ALA A 85 9.47 -20.74 -16.29
N TRP A 86 8.30 -20.12 -16.16
CA TRP A 86 7.49 -20.22 -14.94
C TRP A 86 7.07 -21.68 -14.68
N LEU A 87 6.57 -22.36 -15.71
CA LEU A 87 6.07 -23.74 -15.59
C LEU A 87 7.17 -24.74 -15.22
N THR A 88 8.36 -24.60 -15.81
CA THR A 88 9.48 -25.51 -15.53
C THR A 88 10.07 -25.33 -14.13
N ARG A 89 9.97 -24.13 -13.53
CA ARG A 89 10.36 -23.89 -12.12
C ARG A 89 9.57 -24.76 -11.13
N GLU A 90 8.30 -25.05 -11.41
CA GLU A 90 7.48 -25.97 -10.58
C GLU A 90 8.05 -27.39 -10.54
N LEU A 91 8.78 -27.82 -11.59
CA LEU A 91 9.41 -29.15 -11.62
C LEU A 91 10.50 -29.28 -10.55
N VAL A 92 11.33 -28.24 -10.41
CA VAL A 92 12.42 -28.16 -9.42
C VAL A 92 11.88 -28.11 -7.99
N GLN A 93 10.75 -27.45 -7.78
CA GLN A 93 10.17 -27.26 -6.46
C GLN A 93 9.92 -28.58 -5.72
N ASN A 94 9.39 -29.59 -6.40
CA ASN A 94 9.12 -30.88 -5.74
C ASN A 94 10.39 -31.55 -5.23
N PHE A 95 11.51 -31.40 -5.96
CA PHE A 95 12.80 -31.91 -5.50
C PHE A 95 13.34 -31.10 -4.33
N VAL A 96 13.28 -29.76 -4.38
CA VAL A 96 13.71 -28.88 -3.27
C VAL A 96 12.96 -29.18 -1.98
N ASP A 97 11.63 -29.33 -2.07
CA ASP A 97 10.76 -29.52 -0.91
C ASP A 97 10.89 -30.92 -0.28
N HIS A 98 11.18 -31.95 -1.09
CA HIS A 98 11.21 -33.36 -0.65
C HIS A 98 12.61 -33.97 -0.61
N ASN A 99 13.68 -33.21 -0.82
CA ASN A 99 15.05 -33.71 -0.73
C ASN A 99 15.37 -34.13 0.71
N PRO A 100 15.47 -35.43 1.02
CA PRO A 100 15.65 -35.89 2.40
C PRO A 100 17.09 -35.71 2.88
N GLN A 101 18.05 -35.67 1.95
CA GLN A 101 19.47 -35.59 2.25
C GLN A 101 19.93 -34.14 2.41
N TYR A 102 19.39 -33.24 1.61
CA TYR A 102 19.71 -31.80 1.62
C TYR A 102 18.44 -30.94 1.53
N PRO A 103 17.65 -30.84 2.62
CA PRO A 103 16.36 -30.16 2.60
C PRO A 103 16.45 -28.71 2.11
N GLY A 104 15.56 -28.31 1.21
CA GLY A 104 15.53 -26.96 0.65
C GLY A 104 16.59 -26.71 -0.44
N THR A 105 17.19 -27.76 -0.99
CA THR A 105 18.21 -27.66 -2.06
C THR A 105 17.99 -28.71 -3.15
N LEU A 106 18.63 -28.48 -4.30
CA LEU A 106 18.78 -29.40 -5.42
C LEU A 106 20.06 -30.25 -5.33
N ASP A 107 20.80 -30.21 -4.23
CA ASP A 107 21.99 -31.05 -4.08
C ASP A 107 21.61 -32.53 -4.15
N GLY A 108 22.33 -33.31 -4.96
CA GLY A 108 22.01 -34.72 -5.21
C GLY A 108 20.89 -34.98 -6.22
N VAL A 109 20.37 -33.93 -6.88
CA VAL A 109 19.47 -34.04 -8.03
C VAL A 109 20.29 -33.97 -9.32
N SER A 110 20.06 -34.91 -10.23
CA SER A 110 20.75 -34.96 -11.53
C SER A 110 19.84 -34.49 -12.65
N PHE A 111 20.40 -33.67 -13.55
CA PHE A 111 19.73 -33.16 -14.74
C PHE A 111 20.47 -33.67 -15.96
N THR A 112 19.80 -34.47 -16.78
CA THR A 112 20.38 -35.02 -18.02
C THR A 112 19.51 -34.70 -19.21
N SER A 113 20.14 -34.53 -20.37
CA SER A 113 19.44 -34.22 -21.62
C SER A 113 20.08 -34.95 -22.79
N GLU A 114 19.26 -35.62 -23.60
CA GLU A 114 19.71 -36.35 -24.79
C GLU A 114 18.86 -36.01 -26.04
N PRO A 115 19.45 -36.02 -27.24
CA PRO A 115 18.70 -35.75 -28.47
C PRO A 115 17.79 -36.94 -28.84
N LEU A 116 16.59 -36.64 -29.33
CA LEU A 116 15.64 -37.65 -29.82
C LEU A 116 15.86 -37.95 -31.31
N LYS A 117 15.70 -39.22 -31.70
CA LYS A 117 15.79 -39.65 -33.11
C LYS A 117 14.75 -38.98 -34.01
N SER A 118 13.60 -38.63 -33.47
CA SER A 118 12.49 -37.95 -34.15
C SER A 118 12.69 -36.44 -34.31
N GLY A 119 13.80 -35.88 -33.81
CA GLY A 119 13.94 -34.46 -33.56
C GLY A 119 13.42 -34.09 -32.15
N GLY A 120 14.00 -33.06 -31.56
CA GLY A 120 13.75 -32.65 -30.17
C GLY A 120 14.73 -33.25 -29.15
N ARG A 121 14.40 -33.13 -27.86
CA ARG A 121 15.23 -33.57 -26.73
C ARG A 121 14.40 -34.29 -25.68
N ARG A 122 15.02 -35.26 -25.01
CA ARG A 122 14.54 -35.85 -23.76
C ARG A 122 15.31 -35.26 -22.60
N PHE A 123 14.60 -34.76 -21.61
CA PHE A 123 15.14 -34.31 -20.33
C PHE A 123 14.76 -35.30 -19.25
N ARG A 124 15.70 -35.60 -18.36
CA ARG A 124 15.47 -36.41 -17.16
C ARG A 124 15.99 -35.65 -15.93
N ILE A 125 15.09 -35.43 -14.97
CA ILE A 125 15.37 -34.86 -13.64
C ILE A 125 15.25 -36.01 -12.65
N GLU A 126 16.32 -36.38 -11.97
CA GLU A 126 16.34 -37.57 -11.10
C GLU A 126 16.89 -37.25 -9.71
N GLY A 127 16.16 -37.69 -8.68
CA GLY A 127 16.54 -37.61 -7.27
C GLY A 127 16.93 -38.96 -6.71
N GLY A 128 17.95 -38.98 -5.84
CA GLY A 128 18.46 -40.20 -5.20
C GLY A 128 17.59 -40.79 -4.09
N TRP A 129 16.27 -40.60 -4.15
CA TRP A 129 15.30 -41.08 -3.14
C TRP A 129 13.98 -41.51 -3.81
N PRO A 130 13.22 -42.43 -3.21
CA PRO A 130 11.96 -42.91 -3.80
C PRO A 130 10.79 -41.94 -3.63
N PHE A 131 9.85 -41.96 -4.57
CA PHE A 131 8.46 -41.52 -4.36
C PHE A 131 7.60 -42.76 -4.11
N GLU A 132 7.27 -43.01 -2.84
CA GLU A 132 6.56 -44.24 -2.44
C GLU A 132 5.08 -44.22 -2.84
N ASP A 133 4.39 -43.10 -2.60
CA ASP A 133 2.94 -42.97 -2.82
C ASP A 133 2.62 -42.16 -4.10
N PRO A 134 1.91 -42.73 -5.10
CA PRO A 134 1.49 -42.02 -6.29
C PRO A 134 0.30 -41.05 -6.07
N THR A 135 -0.30 -41.01 -4.88
CA THR A 135 -1.53 -40.23 -4.61
C THR A 135 -1.37 -38.74 -4.91
N GLY A 136 -0.24 -38.14 -4.54
CA GLY A 136 0.08 -36.73 -4.82
C GLY A 136 0.29 -36.43 -6.30
N VAL A 137 0.51 -37.45 -7.14
CA VAL A 137 0.60 -37.37 -8.60
C VAL A 137 -0.79 -37.53 -9.22
N LEU A 138 -1.61 -38.43 -8.69
CA LEU A 138 -2.90 -38.82 -9.27
C LEU A 138 -4.10 -37.95 -8.90
N SER A 139 -4.03 -37.22 -7.79
CA SER A 139 -5.18 -36.50 -7.23
C SER A 139 -4.78 -35.09 -6.81
N PRO A 140 -5.70 -34.12 -6.67
CA PRO A 140 -5.40 -32.78 -6.16
C PRO A 140 -4.94 -32.73 -4.68
N HIS A 141 -4.48 -33.85 -4.14
CA HIS A 141 -3.92 -34.01 -2.80
C HIS A 141 -2.58 -33.28 -2.62
N SER A 142 -2.33 -32.84 -1.38
CA SER A 142 -1.10 -32.20 -0.92
C SER A 142 -0.77 -32.76 0.46
N ASP A 143 0.39 -33.41 0.61
CA ASP A 143 0.92 -33.85 1.92
C ASP A 143 1.60 -32.72 2.71
N LYS A 144 1.55 -31.48 2.19
CA LYS A 144 2.24 -30.35 2.80
C LYS A 144 1.46 -29.89 4.03
N PRO A 145 2.08 -29.85 5.23
CA PRO A 145 1.44 -29.33 6.42
C PRO A 145 1.05 -27.85 6.24
N GLU A 146 -0.13 -27.46 6.73
CA GLU A 146 -0.57 -26.05 6.73
C GLU A 146 0.38 -25.13 7.54
N ASP A 147 1.25 -25.71 8.39
CA ASP A 147 2.09 -25.01 9.37
C ASP A 147 3.59 -24.91 9.00
N ARG A 148 4.04 -25.48 7.87
CA ARG A 148 5.46 -25.48 7.47
C ARG A 148 5.82 -24.38 6.47
N ASN A 149 7.11 -24.01 6.50
CA ASN A 149 7.79 -23.05 5.60
C ASN A 149 7.87 -23.54 4.13
N THR A 150 6.82 -24.14 3.58
CA THR A 150 6.83 -24.71 2.23
C THR A 150 6.20 -23.74 1.24
N ALA A 151 6.85 -23.59 0.09
CA ALA A 151 6.42 -22.72 -0.99
C ALA A 151 5.22 -23.29 -1.79
N GLY A 152 4.41 -24.17 -1.22
CA GLY A 152 3.23 -24.71 -1.91
C GLY A 152 2.27 -25.32 -0.89
N GLY A 153 0.97 -25.20 -1.14
CA GLY A 153 -0.06 -25.69 -0.21
C GLY A 153 -1.12 -26.55 -0.87
N ASN A 154 -1.46 -26.29 -2.14
CA ASN A 154 -2.69 -26.82 -2.73
C ASN A 154 -2.50 -28.11 -3.53
N GLY A 155 -1.27 -28.62 -3.70
CA GLY A 155 -0.99 -29.88 -4.42
C GLY A 155 -1.09 -29.79 -5.95
N ILE A 156 -1.15 -28.59 -6.54
CA ILE A 156 -1.59 -28.43 -7.94
C ILE A 156 -0.48 -28.07 -8.94
N GLY A 157 0.62 -27.42 -8.50
CA GLY A 157 1.65 -26.87 -9.38
C GLY A 157 2.18 -27.84 -10.45
N LEU A 158 2.55 -29.08 -10.06
CA LEU A 158 3.04 -30.10 -11.01
C LEU A 158 2.02 -30.45 -12.10
N LYS A 159 0.74 -30.57 -11.73
CA LYS A 159 -0.35 -30.99 -12.64
C LYS A 159 -0.67 -29.86 -13.61
N GLN A 160 -0.70 -28.64 -13.10
CA GLN A 160 -0.81 -27.42 -13.90
C GLN A 160 0.36 -27.29 -14.88
N THR A 161 1.59 -27.55 -14.44
CA THR A 161 2.76 -27.58 -15.33
C THR A 161 2.60 -28.63 -16.42
N ALA A 162 2.23 -29.85 -16.07
CA ALA A 162 2.05 -30.92 -17.05
C ALA A 162 0.98 -30.60 -18.10
N ILE A 163 -0.22 -30.18 -17.67
CA ILE A 163 -1.33 -29.90 -18.58
C ILE A 163 -0.97 -28.74 -19.53
N ARG A 164 -0.36 -27.66 -19.03
CA ARG A 164 0.05 -26.50 -19.85
C ARG A 164 1.17 -26.85 -20.81
N LEU A 165 2.18 -27.61 -20.38
CA LEU A 165 3.26 -28.05 -21.26
C LEU A 165 2.75 -28.96 -22.40
N ILE A 166 1.85 -29.89 -22.12
CA ILE A 166 1.25 -30.77 -23.13
C ILE A 166 0.34 -29.96 -24.07
N ARG A 167 -0.58 -29.15 -23.52
CA ARG A 167 -1.63 -28.45 -24.29
C ARG A 167 -1.09 -27.26 -25.09
N ASP A 168 -0.30 -26.39 -24.45
CA ASP A 168 0.08 -25.09 -25.02
C ASP A 168 1.41 -25.15 -25.75
N PHE A 169 2.32 -26.01 -25.30
CA PHE A 169 3.67 -26.12 -25.88
C PHE A 169 3.88 -27.40 -26.69
N GLY A 170 2.90 -28.31 -26.73
CA GLY A 170 2.96 -29.52 -27.53
C GLY A 170 4.04 -30.51 -27.05
N VAL A 171 4.34 -30.54 -25.75
CA VAL A 171 5.23 -31.53 -25.14
C VAL A 171 4.71 -32.94 -25.45
N GLN A 172 5.57 -33.80 -26.00
CA GLN A 172 5.17 -35.10 -26.53
C GLN A 172 5.11 -36.19 -25.46
N ARG A 173 5.91 -36.07 -24.40
CA ARG A 173 5.92 -37.00 -23.28
C ARG A 173 6.14 -36.26 -21.97
N PHE A 174 5.35 -36.61 -20.96
CA PHE A 174 5.54 -36.19 -19.58
C PHE A 174 5.31 -37.42 -18.70
N GLU A 175 6.38 -37.97 -18.12
CA GLU A 175 6.37 -39.20 -17.34
C GLU A 175 7.00 -38.97 -15.97
N ILE A 176 6.47 -39.63 -14.94
CA ILE A 176 6.97 -39.59 -13.58
C ILE A 176 7.27 -41.02 -13.13
N ASP A 177 8.54 -41.28 -12.83
CA ASP A 177 9.03 -42.53 -12.25
C ASP A 177 9.00 -42.44 -10.73
N GLY A 178 8.29 -43.37 -10.08
CA GLY A 178 8.28 -43.54 -8.63
C GLY A 178 8.73 -44.95 -8.21
N GLU A 179 8.53 -45.28 -6.94
CA GLU A 179 9.00 -46.55 -6.39
C GLU A 179 8.05 -47.69 -6.73
N GLY A 180 8.39 -48.44 -7.77
CA GLY A 180 7.59 -49.58 -8.24
C GLY A 180 6.37 -49.17 -9.08
N TRP A 181 6.27 -47.89 -9.46
CA TRP A 181 5.25 -47.38 -10.38
C TRP A 181 5.82 -46.33 -11.34
N VAL A 182 5.15 -46.13 -12.47
CA VAL A 182 5.41 -45.08 -13.45
C VAL A 182 4.08 -44.48 -13.88
N ALA A 183 3.97 -43.15 -13.85
CA ALA A 183 2.78 -42.42 -14.31
C ALA A 183 3.08 -41.67 -15.61
N ASN A 184 2.32 -41.97 -16.66
CA ASN A 184 2.39 -41.30 -17.95
C ASN A 184 1.22 -40.33 -18.09
N TYR A 185 1.53 -39.04 -18.22
CA TYR A 185 0.52 -38.00 -18.35
C TYR A 185 0.13 -37.76 -19.81
N ARG A 186 -1.16 -37.57 -20.04
CA ARG A 186 -1.72 -37.23 -21.36
C ARG A 186 -2.93 -36.31 -21.23
N LEU A 187 -3.18 -35.52 -22.27
CA LEU A 187 -4.39 -34.72 -22.38
C LEU A 187 -5.47 -35.52 -23.13
N ALA A 188 -6.67 -35.61 -22.56
CA ALA A 188 -7.86 -36.09 -23.26
C ALA A 188 -8.77 -34.92 -23.58
N LYS A 189 -9.19 -34.81 -24.85
CA LYS A 189 -10.06 -33.72 -25.28
C LYS A 189 -11.47 -33.93 -24.76
N ALA A 190 -12.15 -32.86 -24.35
CA ALA A 190 -13.53 -32.94 -23.87
C ALA A 190 -14.45 -33.69 -24.85
N ALA A 191 -14.27 -33.46 -26.16
CA ALA A 191 -15.00 -34.17 -27.22
C ALA A 191 -14.74 -35.68 -27.20
N ASP A 192 -13.48 -36.11 -27.11
CA ASP A 192 -13.12 -37.53 -27.05
C ASP A 192 -13.69 -38.21 -25.80
N VAL A 193 -13.63 -37.53 -24.65
CA VAL A 193 -14.18 -38.05 -23.39
C VAL A 193 -15.70 -38.21 -23.50
N ASN A 194 -16.39 -37.23 -24.08
CA ASN A 194 -17.83 -37.28 -24.28
C ASN A 194 -18.25 -38.38 -25.28
N ASP A 195 -17.47 -38.59 -26.34
CA ASP A 195 -17.72 -39.64 -27.33
C ASP A 195 -17.53 -41.03 -26.73
N ASP A 196 -16.47 -41.25 -25.95
CA ASP A 196 -16.25 -42.51 -25.25
C ASP A 196 -17.38 -42.77 -24.23
N TRP A 197 -17.82 -41.73 -23.52
CA TRP A 197 -18.92 -41.81 -22.55
C TRP A 197 -20.25 -42.21 -23.21
N ALA A 198 -20.58 -41.59 -24.35
CA ALA A 198 -21.82 -41.87 -25.07
C ALA A 198 -21.93 -43.35 -25.52
N ASN A 199 -20.81 -44.05 -25.60
CA ASN A 199 -20.72 -45.44 -26.05
C ASN A 199 -20.58 -46.45 -24.88
N MET A 200 -20.58 -46.01 -23.61
CA MET A 200 -20.50 -46.92 -22.46
C MET A 200 -21.85 -47.62 -22.17
N PRO A 201 -21.89 -48.96 -22.09
CA PRO A 201 -23.13 -49.69 -21.85
C PRO A 201 -23.66 -49.48 -20.42
N GLY A 202 -24.93 -49.05 -20.30
CA GLY A 202 -25.67 -49.05 -19.03
C GLY A 202 -25.69 -47.75 -18.24
N GLN A 203 -25.24 -46.61 -18.79
CA GLN A 203 -25.28 -45.32 -18.09
C GLN A 203 -26.33 -44.34 -18.65
N VAL A 204 -26.88 -43.53 -17.74
CA VAL A 204 -27.83 -42.43 -17.99
C VAL A 204 -27.06 -41.21 -18.55
N PRO A 205 -27.64 -40.35 -19.42
CA PRO A 205 -26.94 -39.16 -19.90
C PRO A 205 -26.61 -38.24 -18.72
N LEU A 206 -25.36 -38.24 -18.29
CA LEU A 206 -24.82 -37.19 -17.42
C LEU A 206 -24.45 -35.99 -18.29
N HIS A 207 -24.27 -34.82 -17.65
CA HIS A 207 -23.81 -33.62 -18.34
C HIS A 207 -22.54 -33.91 -19.15
N LYS A 208 -22.49 -33.38 -20.38
CA LYS A 208 -21.27 -33.42 -21.20
C LYS A 208 -20.14 -32.70 -20.46
N VAL A 209 -18.97 -33.33 -20.44
CA VAL A 209 -17.72 -32.73 -20.00
C VAL A 209 -17.47 -31.49 -20.85
N LYS A 210 -17.14 -30.36 -20.21
CA LYS A 210 -16.91 -29.08 -20.89
C LYS A 210 -15.42 -28.81 -21.13
N HIS A 211 -14.56 -29.44 -20.32
CA HIS A 211 -13.14 -29.11 -20.20
C HIS A 211 -12.24 -30.26 -20.64
N ASP A 212 -11.06 -29.94 -21.19
CA ASP A 212 -10.03 -30.95 -21.46
C ASP A 212 -9.49 -31.53 -20.15
N TRP A 213 -9.19 -32.83 -20.13
CA TRP A 213 -8.79 -33.55 -18.92
C TRP A 213 -7.32 -33.95 -18.98
N LEU A 214 -6.59 -33.72 -17.89
CA LEU A 214 -5.30 -34.35 -17.64
C LEU A 214 -5.53 -35.76 -17.09
N LEU A 215 -5.02 -36.77 -17.78
CA LEU A 215 -5.11 -38.17 -17.38
C LEU A 215 -3.73 -38.74 -17.08
N ALA A 216 -3.66 -39.69 -16.13
CA ALA A 216 -2.47 -40.51 -15.87
C ALA A 216 -2.73 -41.99 -16.18
N ASP A 217 -1.89 -42.58 -17.01
CA ASP A 217 -1.75 -44.04 -17.16
C ASP A 217 -0.66 -44.51 -16.19
N ILE A 218 -1.04 -45.29 -15.17
CA ILE A 218 -0.11 -45.85 -14.19
C ILE A 218 0.21 -47.30 -14.48
N LYS A 219 1.51 -47.60 -14.55
CA LYS A 219 2.04 -48.94 -14.74
C LYS A 219 2.91 -49.33 -13.56
N LYS A 220 2.88 -50.62 -13.21
CA LYS A 220 3.85 -51.20 -12.27
C LYS A 220 5.25 -51.15 -12.90
N SER A 221 6.23 -50.77 -12.10
CA SER A 221 7.64 -50.74 -12.48
C SER A 221 8.49 -51.50 -11.46
N LYS A 222 9.79 -51.59 -11.70
CA LYS A 222 10.71 -52.15 -10.72
C LYS A 222 11.07 -51.07 -9.69
N PRO A 223 11.07 -51.37 -8.38
CA PRO A 223 11.62 -50.48 -7.37
C PRO A 223 13.07 -50.11 -7.71
N THR A 224 13.40 -48.83 -7.59
CA THR A 224 14.74 -48.30 -7.95
C THR A 224 15.42 -47.56 -6.81
N GLY A 225 14.68 -47.21 -5.74
CA GLY A 225 15.14 -46.33 -4.68
C GLY A 225 15.33 -44.88 -5.15
N ARG A 226 14.80 -44.52 -6.32
CA ARG A 226 14.95 -43.22 -6.97
C ARG A 226 13.61 -42.72 -7.47
N ASN A 227 13.57 -41.45 -7.83
CA ASN A 227 12.44 -40.84 -8.52
C ASN A 227 12.95 -40.04 -9.72
N ALA A 228 12.12 -39.90 -10.76
CA ALA A 228 12.47 -39.06 -11.89
C ALA A 228 11.28 -38.44 -12.61
N TYR A 229 11.49 -37.28 -13.22
CA TYR A 229 10.61 -36.71 -14.24
C TYR A 229 11.29 -36.85 -15.61
N ILE A 230 10.57 -37.39 -16.58
CA ILE A 230 11.01 -37.53 -17.97
C ILE A 230 10.11 -36.68 -18.86
N ILE A 231 10.72 -35.75 -19.61
CA ILE A 231 10.02 -34.83 -20.49
C ILE A 231 10.63 -34.91 -21.89
N GLU A 232 9.80 -35.16 -22.91
CA GLU A 232 10.22 -35.16 -24.32
C GLU A 232 9.53 -34.03 -25.06
N THR A 233 10.33 -33.16 -25.68
CA THR A 233 9.82 -31.99 -26.39
C THR A 233 10.68 -31.63 -27.61
N ALA A 234 10.02 -31.08 -28.62
CA ALA A 234 10.65 -30.40 -29.74
C ALA A 234 10.43 -28.87 -29.71
N ASN A 235 9.70 -28.37 -28.70
CA ASN A 235 9.39 -26.95 -28.55
C ASN A 235 10.64 -26.20 -28.06
N PRO A 236 11.13 -25.18 -28.80
CA PRO A 236 12.37 -24.49 -28.46
C PRO A 236 12.29 -23.75 -27.12
N ASP A 237 11.15 -23.16 -26.77
CA ASP A 237 11.00 -22.39 -25.52
C ASP A 237 11.03 -23.31 -24.31
N VAL A 238 10.39 -24.49 -24.41
CA VAL A 238 10.43 -25.51 -23.36
C VAL A 238 11.82 -26.11 -23.24
N ILE A 239 12.51 -26.40 -24.36
CA ILE A 239 13.89 -26.90 -24.35
C ILE A 239 14.79 -25.95 -23.57
N LYS A 240 14.75 -24.65 -23.90
CA LYS A 240 15.58 -23.65 -23.22
C LYS A 240 15.23 -23.50 -21.74
N ALA A 241 13.95 -23.50 -21.41
CA ALA A 241 13.50 -23.45 -20.02
C ALA A 241 13.98 -24.68 -19.20
N LEU A 242 13.92 -25.87 -19.80
CA LEU A 242 14.40 -27.12 -19.18
C LEU A 242 15.94 -27.14 -19.04
N GLU A 243 16.68 -26.55 -19.98
CA GLU A 243 18.14 -26.41 -19.88
C GLU A 243 18.58 -25.50 -18.72
N GLN A 244 17.71 -24.59 -18.27
CA GLN A 244 17.98 -23.71 -17.13
C GLN A 244 17.69 -24.34 -15.75
N LEU A 245 17.02 -25.49 -15.68
CA LEU A 245 16.60 -26.12 -14.42
C LEU A 245 17.68 -26.19 -13.33
N PRO A 246 18.96 -26.55 -13.62
CA PRO A 246 20.00 -26.61 -12.60
C PRO A 246 20.26 -25.27 -11.90
N THR A 247 19.87 -24.15 -12.53
CA THR A 247 20.07 -22.79 -12.00
C THR A 247 18.86 -22.25 -11.21
N LEU A 248 17.71 -22.94 -11.24
CA LEU A 248 16.46 -22.43 -10.67
C LEU A 248 16.26 -22.74 -9.19
N GLY A 249 17.15 -23.55 -8.60
CA GLY A 249 17.13 -23.86 -7.17
C GLY A 249 18.50 -23.72 -6.53
N VAL A 250 18.53 -23.74 -5.20
CA VAL A 250 19.78 -23.71 -4.42
C VAL A 250 20.53 -25.03 -4.61
N SER A 251 21.79 -24.98 -5.07
CA SER A 251 22.68 -26.13 -5.23
C SER A 251 24.13 -25.65 -5.24
N ASN A 252 25.06 -26.50 -4.80
CA ASN A 252 26.51 -26.24 -4.92
C ASN A 252 26.99 -26.15 -6.37
N GLU A 253 26.24 -26.77 -7.30
CA GLU A 253 26.53 -26.72 -8.73
C GLU A 253 25.97 -25.46 -9.40
N ASN A 254 25.13 -24.69 -8.70
CA ASN A 254 24.52 -23.48 -9.25
C ASN A 254 25.56 -22.34 -9.33
N PRO A 255 25.92 -21.85 -10.53
CA PRO A 255 26.99 -20.85 -10.71
C PRO A 255 26.69 -19.51 -10.03
N TYR A 256 25.40 -19.18 -9.84
CA TYR A 256 25.00 -17.96 -9.13
C TYR A 256 25.35 -18.04 -7.63
N LEU A 257 25.39 -19.24 -7.05
CA LEU A 257 25.64 -19.48 -5.63
C LEU A 257 27.07 -19.94 -5.33
N GLN A 258 27.92 -20.07 -6.35
CA GLN A 258 29.34 -20.35 -6.16
C GLN A 258 30.08 -19.10 -5.68
N ASN A 259 31.00 -19.29 -4.73
CA ASN A 259 31.83 -18.23 -4.15
C ASN A 259 31.03 -17.08 -3.54
N MET A 260 30.05 -17.40 -2.68
CA MET A 260 29.32 -16.40 -1.91
C MET A 260 30.29 -15.58 -1.05
N ASP A 261 30.10 -14.26 -0.99
CA ASP A 261 30.87 -13.36 -0.13
C ASP A 261 30.52 -13.51 1.35
N PHE A 262 29.31 -13.99 1.62
CA PHE A 262 28.81 -14.29 2.95
C PHE A 262 27.82 -15.44 2.92
N GLN A 263 27.85 -16.29 3.95
CA GLN A 263 26.82 -17.31 4.16
C GLN A 263 26.65 -17.64 5.65
N ASN A 264 25.41 -17.73 6.11
CA ASN A 264 25.03 -18.26 7.41
C ASN A 264 23.79 -19.17 7.28
N LYS A 265 23.27 -19.66 8.40
CA LYS A 265 22.10 -20.57 8.40
C LYS A 265 20.80 -19.96 7.85
N PHE A 266 20.71 -18.64 7.75
CA PHE A 266 19.54 -17.91 7.28
C PHE A 266 19.68 -17.41 5.84
N GLY A 267 20.87 -17.46 5.25
CA GLY A 267 21.06 -17.01 3.88
C GLY A 267 22.50 -16.69 3.52
N GLY A 268 22.70 -16.10 2.34
CA GLY A 268 23.99 -15.65 1.87
C GLY A 268 23.88 -14.53 0.85
N ILE A 269 24.98 -13.81 0.65
CA ILE A 269 25.11 -12.72 -0.31
C ILE A 269 26.34 -12.98 -1.19
N LYS A 270 26.20 -12.69 -2.47
CA LYS A 270 27.31 -12.56 -3.43
C LYS A 270 27.18 -11.22 -4.14
N TRP A 271 28.18 -10.38 -3.98
CA TRP A 271 28.27 -9.09 -4.66
C TRP A 271 28.77 -9.31 -6.08
N LEU A 272 28.08 -8.70 -7.05
CA LEU A 272 28.49 -8.77 -8.44
C LEU A 272 29.43 -7.60 -8.75
N PRO A 273 30.38 -7.78 -9.69
CA PRO A 273 31.24 -6.69 -10.13
C PRO A 273 30.39 -5.60 -10.82
N LYS A 274 30.92 -4.37 -10.82
CA LYS A 274 30.30 -3.27 -11.56
C LYS A 274 30.65 -3.43 -13.04
N SER A 275 29.64 -3.62 -13.89
CA SER A 275 29.82 -3.68 -15.35
C SER A 275 30.23 -2.29 -15.88
N GLU A 276 31.24 -2.24 -16.75
CA GLU A 276 31.70 -0.99 -17.38
C GLU A 276 30.68 -0.55 -18.45
N GLY A 277 29.70 0.29 -18.08
CA GLY A 277 28.83 1.00 -19.02
C GLY A 277 27.67 0.22 -19.62
N ILE A 278 27.42 -1.01 -19.15
CA ILE A 278 26.24 -1.82 -19.44
C ILE A 278 25.33 -1.76 -18.21
N GLU A 279 24.02 -2.00 -18.37
CA GLU A 279 23.10 -2.17 -17.24
C GLU A 279 23.73 -3.03 -16.12
N PRO A 280 23.47 -2.71 -14.85
CA PRO A 280 24.07 -3.45 -13.73
C PRO A 280 23.75 -4.94 -13.85
N ASP A 281 24.74 -5.79 -13.61
CA ASP A 281 24.57 -7.24 -13.68
C ASP A 281 23.43 -7.68 -12.75
N LYS A 282 22.42 -8.36 -13.30
CA LYS A 282 21.28 -8.88 -12.55
C LYS A 282 21.65 -10.22 -11.95
N GLY A 283 21.59 -10.34 -10.63
CA GLY A 283 21.85 -11.60 -9.93
C GLY A 283 20.66 -12.56 -9.95
N ARG A 284 20.58 -13.38 -8.90
CA ARG A 284 19.43 -14.22 -8.60
C ARG A 284 18.97 -14.01 -7.16
N LEU A 285 17.66 -14.07 -6.94
CA LEU A 285 17.08 -14.14 -5.60
C LEU A 285 16.58 -15.55 -5.37
N PHE A 286 17.10 -16.23 -4.35
CA PHE A 286 16.61 -17.52 -3.91
C PHE A 286 15.92 -17.36 -2.56
N ILE A 287 14.68 -17.80 -2.46
CA ILE A 287 13.91 -17.85 -1.22
C ILE A 287 13.51 -19.30 -0.96
N ASN A 288 13.90 -19.83 0.20
CA ASN A 288 13.61 -21.21 0.63
C ASN A 288 13.94 -22.25 -0.46
N GLY A 289 15.11 -22.10 -1.08
CA GLY A 289 15.59 -23.04 -2.10
C GLY A 289 15.14 -22.75 -3.53
N GLN A 290 14.29 -21.74 -3.76
CA GLN A 290 13.65 -21.49 -5.06
C GLN A 290 13.99 -20.11 -5.60
N VAL A 291 14.21 -20.01 -6.91
CA VAL A 291 14.40 -18.70 -7.58
C VAL A 291 13.11 -17.87 -7.56
N MET A 292 13.27 -16.57 -7.34
CA MET A 292 12.21 -15.56 -7.34
C MET A 292 12.63 -14.36 -8.18
N ASN A 293 11.64 -13.66 -8.75
CA ASN A 293 11.85 -12.39 -9.43
C ASN A 293 11.98 -11.23 -8.43
N TYR A 294 12.76 -10.21 -8.78
CA TYR A 294 12.91 -8.97 -8.02
C TYR A 294 12.50 -7.77 -8.91
N LYS A 295 11.58 -6.94 -8.41
CA LYS A 295 10.89 -5.82 -9.11
C LYS A 295 10.09 -6.19 -10.35
N GLU A 296 10.69 -6.93 -11.26
CA GLU A 296 10.15 -7.27 -12.57
C GLU A 296 10.47 -8.73 -12.93
N LYS A 297 9.77 -9.24 -13.94
CA LYS A 297 10.05 -10.52 -14.59
C LYS A 297 10.60 -10.25 -15.98
N GLY A 298 11.48 -11.11 -16.49
CA GLY A 298 11.98 -11.01 -17.85
C GLY A 298 10.90 -11.29 -18.90
N ALA A 299 11.12 -10.78 -20.11
CA ALA A 299 10.17 -10.90 -21.22
C ALA A 299 10.19 -12.28 -21.90
N THR A 300 11.32 -12.99 -21.85
CA THR A 300 11.51 -14.29 -22.52
C THR A 300 11.77 -15.40 -21.51
N ALA A 301 11.75 -16.66 -21.94
CA ALA A 301 11.99 -17.80 -21.04
C ALA A 301 13.43 -17.86 -20.50
N GLU A 302 14.40 -17.35 -21.27
CA GLU A 302 15.83 -17.36 -20.94
C GLU A 302 16.16 -16.34 -19.87
N ASP A 303 15.58 -15.15 -19.98
CA ASP A 303 15.84 -14.02 -19.08
C ASP A 303 14.72 -13.83 -18.05
N TYR A 304 13.75 -14.76 -17.99
CA TYR A 304 12.53 -14.64 -17.18
C TYR A 304 12.83 -14.34 -15.71
N TRP A 305 13.82 -15.05 -15.16
CA TRP A 305 14.21 -14.91 -13.77
C TRP A 305 15.14 -13.72 -13.64
N VAL A 306 14.63 -12.60 -13.13
CA VAL A 306 15.40 -11.38 -12.91
C VAL A 306 15.61 -11.21 -11.41
N GLY A 307 16.87 -11.28 -10.98
CA GLY A 307 17.23 -11.09 -9.58
C GLY A 307 17.64 -9.66 -9.24
N PRO A 308 18.09 -9.45 -7.99
CA PRO A 308 18.48 -8.15 -7.49
C PRO A 308 19.71 -7.62 -8.28
N GLU A 309 19.69 -6.35 -8.65
CA GLU A 309 20.78 -5.74 -9.40
C GLU A 309 22.04 -5.68 -8.52
N SER A 310 23.19 -6.03 -9.12
CA SER A 310 24.51 -6.09 -8.49
C SER A 310 24.67 -7.07 -7.32
N ALA A 311 23.69 -7.96 -7.07
CA ALA A 311 23.78 -8.94 -5.99
C ALA A 311 23.01 -10.23 -6.29
N THR A 312 23.60 -11.37 -5.95
CA THR A 312 22.86 -12.63 -5.76
C THR A 312 22.60 -12.84 -4.28
N ILE A 313 21.36 -13.17 -3.92
CA ILE A 313 20.90 -13.29 -2.54
C ILE A 313 20.22 -14.65 -2.38
N GLN A 314 20.63 -15.41 -1.37
CA GLN A 314 19.95 -16.62 -0.91
C GLN A 314 19.36 -16.34 0.47
N LEU A 315 18.08 -16.67 0.67
CA LEU A 315 17.40 -16.56 1.96
C LEU A 315 16.73 -17.89 2.31
N ASN A 316 16.97 -18.35 3.53
CA ASN A 316 16.53 -19.64 4.04
C ASN A 316 15.59 -19.43 5.23
N ASN A 317 14.66 -20.37 5.43
CA ASN A 317 13.73 -20.40 6.56
C ASN A 317 12.79 -19.20 6.67
N LEU A 318 12.49 -18.53 5.56
CA LEU A 318 11.55 -17.41 5.54
C LEU A 318 10.11 -17.88 5.68
N LYS A 319 9.36 -17.22 6.56
CA LYS A 319 7.91 -17.35 6.66
C LYS A 319 7.26 -16.28 5.81
N TYR A 320 6.68 -16.67 4.68
CA TYR A 320 5.93 -15.76 3.81
C TYR A 320 4.74 -16.48 3.18
N LYS A 321 3.64 -15.75 2.98
CA LYS A 321 2.49 -16.26 2.26
C LYS A 321 2.78 -16.12 0.78
N MET A 322 2.87 -17.23 0.08
CA MET A 322 2.96 -17.19 -1.37
C MET A 322 1.59 -17.20 -2.02
N SER A 323 1.38 -16.25 -2.94
CA SER A 323 0.31 -16.35 -3.91
C SER A 323 0.66 -17.41 -4.96
N ILE A 324 -0.38 -17.89 -5.66
CA ILE A 324 -0.22 -18.80 -6.80
C ILE A 324 0.66 -18.12 -7.87
N ASP A 325 0.48 -16.82 -8.10
CA ASP A 325 1.14 -16.07 -9.17
C ASP A 325 2.58 -15.66 -8.86
N ARG A 326 2.95 -15.62 -7.57
CA ARG A 326 4.30 -15.28 -7.08
C ARG A 326 4.84 -13.99 -7.73
N PRO A 327 4.22 -12.84 -7.42
CA PRO A 327 4.66 -11.57 -7.97
C PRO A 327 6.14 -11.31 -7.63
N PRO A 328 6.85 -10.54 -8.46
CA PRO A 328 8.21 -10.12 -8.15
C PRO A 328 8.31 -9.49 -6.76
N VAL A 329 9.35 -9.86 -6.02
CA VAL A 329 9.66 -9.31 -4.71
C VAL A 329 10.07 -7.85 -4.88
N ASN A 330 9.41 -6.95 -4.15
CA ASN A 330 9.76 -5.53 -4.18
C ASN A 330 10.87 -5.18 -3.17
N PRO A 331 11.51 -3.99 -3.26
CA PRO A 331 12.61 -3.61 -2.37
C PRO A 331 12.25 -3.63 -0.87
N PHE A 332 11.00 -3.28 -0.52
CA PHE A 332 10.54 -3.27 0.86
C PHE A 332 10.42 -4.68 1.43
N GLU A 333 9.84 -5.61 0.65
CA GLU A 333 9.75 -7.02 1.02
C GLU A 333 11.14 -7.64 1.16
N LEU A 334 12.05 -7.37 0.23
CA LEU A 334 13.43 -7.83 0.32
C LEU A 334 14.09 -7.32 1.60
N SER A 335 13.94 -6.04 1.95
CA SER A 335 14.47 -5.47 3.19
C SER A 335 13.98 -6.20 4.45
N ARG A 336 12.70 -6.60 4.47
CA ARG A 336 12.12 -7.40 5.56
C ARG A 336 12.65 -8.83 5.56
N TYR A 337 12.77 -9.45 4.39
CA TYR A 337 13.27 -10.82 4.26
C TYR A 337 14.75 -10.95 4.65
N LEU A 338 15.52 -9.86 4.59
CA LEU A 338 16.91 -9.83 5.04
C LEU A 338 17.08 -9.82 6.58
N ASP A 339 16.02 -9.60 7.36
CA ASP A 339 16.11 -9.38 8.81
C ASP A 339 16.87 -10.46 9.55
N ASP A 340 16.44 -11.72 9.45
CA ASP A 340 17.05 -12.83 10.20
C ASP A 340 18.51 -13.08 9.77
N MET A 341 18.79 -12.96 8.47
CA MET A 341 20.14 -13.16 7.94
C MET A 341 21.10 -12.08 8.43
N VAL A 342 20.70 -10.81 8.36
CA VAL A 342 21.53 -9.68 8.80
C VAL A 342 21.65 -9.66 10.32
N GLN A 343 20.56 -9.89 11.06
CA GLN A 343 20.60 -9.96 12.53
C GLN A 343 21.53 -11.07 13.04
N ALA A 344 21.69 -12.15 12.29
CA ALA A 344 22.59 -13.24 12.65
C ALA A 344 24.08 -12.96 12.31
N MET A 345 24.38 -11.93 11.52
CA MET A 345 25.77 -11.51 11.28
C MET A 345 26.38 -10.90 12.55
N SER A 346 27.65 -11.20 12.77
CA SER A 346 28.50 -10.48 13.69
C SER A 346 28.84 -9.08 13.16
N LYS A 347 29.32 -8.22 14.07
CA LYS A 347 29.79 -6.87 13.74
C LYS A 347 30.86 -6.89 12.63
N ASP A 348 31.83 -7.79 12.75
CA ASP A 348 32.98 -7.87 11.84
C ASP A 348 32.55 -8.38 10.46
N GLU A 349 31.61 -9.34 10.40
CA GLU A 349 31.04 -9.80 9.13
C GLU A 349 30.28 -8.69 8.41
N MET A 350 29.47 -7.90 9.12
CA MET A 350 28.78 -6.75 8.52
C MET A 350 29.76 -5.71 7.97
N VAL A 351 30.82 -5.38 8.73
CA VAL A 351 31.88 -4.46 8.28
C VAL A 351 32.58 -5.01 7.04
N GLU A 352 32.90 -6.30 7.02
CA GLU A 352 33.52 -6.96 5.87
C GLU A 352 32.61 -6.90 4.63
N GLN A 353 31.30 -7.10 4.79
CA GLN A 353 30.36 -6.98 3.68
C GLN A 353 30.21 -5.53 3.18
N LEU A 354 30.28 -4.53 4.07
CA LEU A 354 30.33 -3.12 3.66
C LEU A 354 31.59 -2.79 2.85
N LYS A 355 32.75 -3.35 3.21
CA LYS A 355 34.00 -3.22 2.43
C LYS A 355 33.91 -3.93 1.09
N ARG A 356 33.39 -5.16 1.06
CA ARG A 356 33.25 -5.93 -0.18
C ARG A 356 32.30 -5.31 -1.19
N SER A 357 31.32 -4.56 -0.72
CA SER A 357 30.37 -3.83 -1.57
C SER A 357 30.83 -2.39 -1.90
N GLU A 358 32.02 -1.96 -1.46
CA GLU A 358 32.54 -0.59 -1.67
C GLU A 358 32.47 -0.15 -3.13
N HIS A 359 32.80 -1.03 -4.08
CA HIS A 359 32.76 -0.73 -5.52
C HIS A 359 31.35 -0.45 -6.07
N LEU A 360 30.30 -0.83 -5.33
CA LEU A 360 28.90 -0.62 -5.71
C LEU A 360 28.37 0.72 -5.22
N TRP A 361 28.63 1.08 -3.96
CA TRP A 361 28.06 2.29 -3.35
C TRP A 361 28.99 3.51 -3.38
N ALA A 362 30.30 3.33 -3.58
CA ALA A 362 31.22 4.47 -3.66
C ALA A 362 30.98 5.29 -4.94
N GLY A 363 30.71 6.58 -4.78
CA GLY A 363 30.41 7.48 -5.90
C GLY A 363 29.07 7.18 -6.55
N HIS A 364 28.17 6.51 -5.84
CA HIS A 364 26.80 6.28 -6.27
C HIS A 364 25.86 6.98 -5.32
N VAL A 365 25.01 7.80 -5.92
CA VAL A 365 24.03 8.59 -5.20
C VAL A 365 22.69 7.96 -5.47
N ASP A 366 22.19 7.21 -4.48
CA ASP A 366 20.86 6.59 -4.55
C ASP A 366 19.82 7.68 -4.85
N SER A 367 18.88 7.38 -5.76
CA SER A 367 17.77 8.29 -5.99
C SER A 367 16.97 8.38 -4.68
N LYS A 368 16.87 9.60 -4.14
CA LYS A 368 16.19 9.87 -2.87
C LYS A 368 14.75 9.33 -2.97
N TYR A 369 14.48 8.21 -2.29
CA TYR A 369 13.17 7.58 -2.09
C TYR A 369 12.53 7.01 -3.38
N GLY A 370 12.26 5.70 -3.40
CA GLY A 370 11.50 5.09 -4.48
C GLY A 370 11.42 3.56 -4.43
N THR A 371 10.41 3.01 -5.11
CA THR A 371 10.24 1.57 -5.39
C THR A 371 11.26 1.01 -6.39
N ASP A 372 12.10 1.87 -6.97
CA ASP A 372 13.09 1.51 -8.00
C ASP A 372 14.51 1.32 -7.44
N ARG A 373 14.64 1.02 -6.15
CA ARG A 373 15.96 0.86 -5.54
C ARG A 373 16.64 -0.45 -5.96
N GLN A 374 17.89 -0.35 -6.41
CA GLN A 374 18.70 -1.52 -6.77
C GLN A 374 18.84 -2.48 -5.59
N GLY A 375 18.79 -3.77 -5.89
CA GLY A 375 18.88 -4.86 -4.91
C GLY A 375 20.06 -4.74 -3.95
N ALA A 376 21.26 -4.49 -4.48
CA ALA A 376 22.46 -4.32 -3.66
C ALA A 376 22.31 -3.20 -2.61
N PHE A 377 21.70 -2.06 -2.96
CA PHE A 377 21.51 -0.94 -2.02
C PHE A 377 20.49 -1.25 -0.91
N VAL A 378 19.53 -2.13 -1.17
CA VAL A 378 18.64 -2.65 -0.10
C VAL A 378 19.46 -3.41 0.94
N VAL A 379 20.38 -4.27 0.49
CA VAL A 379 21.26 -5.05 1.38
C VAL A 379 22.24 -4.15 2.13
N VAL A 380 22.94 -3.24 1.42
CA VAL A 380 23.91 -2.31 2.04
C VAL A 380 23.22 -1.42 3.08
N GLU A 381 22.04 -0.88 2.77
CA GLU A 381 21.28 -0.10 3.75
C GLU A 381 20.91 -0.95 4.97
N LYS A 382 20.45 -2.20 4.76
CA LYS A 382 20.08 -3.09 5.88
C LYS A 382 21.28 -3.36 6.79
N LEU A 383 22.46 -3.59 6.22
CA LEU A 383 23.71 -3.73 6.96
C LEU A 383 24.03 -2.44 7.74
N ALA A 384 24.04 -1.29 7.07
CA ALA A 384 24.36 -0.01 7.67
C ALA A 384 23.40 0.39 8.80
N ARG A 385 22.10 0.10 8.65
CA ARG A 385 21.08 0.32 9.68
C ARG A 385 21.22 -0.60 10.87
N THR A 386 21.60 -1.87 10.64
CA THR A 386 21.66 -2.87 11.72
C THR A 386 22.95 -2.77 12.53
N LEU A 387 24.06 -2.39 11.89
CA LEU A 387 25.40 -2.39 12.47
C LEU A 387 25.51 -1.57 13.79
N PRO A 388 24.94 -0.35 13.92
CA PRO A 388 24.96 0.40 15.18
C PRO A 388 24.25 -0.32 16.33
N TYR A 389 23.16 -1.04 16.07
CA TYR A 389 22.43 -1.82 17.08
C TYR A 389 23.23 -3.03 17.58
N LYS A 390 24.29 -3.43 16.86
CA LYS A 390 25.26 -4.45 17.28
C LYS A 390 26.44 -3.86 18.09
N GLY A 391 26.36 -2.60 18.50
CA GLY A 391 27.39 -1.94 19.31
C GLY A 391 28.62 -1.52 18.50
N TYR A 392 28.47 -1.27 17.20
CA TYR A 392 29.53 -0.68 16.37
C TYR A 392 29.74 0.79 16.74
N ASP A 393 30.99 1.15 17.02
CA ASP A 393 31.37 2.54 17.26
C ASP A 393 31.55 3.25 15.91
N ARG A 394 30.76 4.32 15.69
CA ARG A 394 30.81 5.13 14.47
C ARG A 394 32.19 5.73 14.21
N GLY A 395 32.99 5.95 15.25
CA GLY A 395 34.38 6.39 15.12
C GLY A 395 35.28 5.37 14.40
N GLU A 396 34.88 4.10 14.33
CA GLU A 396 35.63 3.05 13.62
C GLU A 396 35.55 3.17 12.09
N TRP A 397 34.63 3.98 11.55
CA TRP A 397 34.52 4.21 10.10
C TRP A 397 35.87 4.60 9.46
N GLN A 398 36.55 5.56 10.09
CA GLN A 398 37.85 6.04 9.64
C GLN A 398 38.94 4.99 9.72
N LYS A 399 38.81 3.96 10.59
CA LYS A 399 39.75 2.84 10.64
C LYS A 399 39.59 1.91 9.44
N HIS A 400 38.37 1.77 8.92
CA HIS A 400 38.05 0.83 7.85
C HIS A 400 38.17 1.44 6.44
N PHE A 401 37.91 2.74 6.31
CA PHE A 401 37.92 3.46 5.04
C PHE A 401 38.90 4.65 5.06
N ALA A 402 40.02 4.49 5.77
CA ALA A 402 41.04 5.52 5.95
C ALA A 402 41.56 6.06 4.60
N GLY A 403 41.73 7.38 4.51
CA GLY A 403 42.29 8.03 3.31
C GLY A 403 41.34 8.12 2.12
N LYS A 404 40.08 7.71 2.30
CA LYS A 404 39.02 7.90 1.30
C LYS A 404 38.20 9.13 1.65
N ASN A 405 38.00 10.02 0.70
CA ASN A 405 37.21 11.24 0.88
C ASN A 405 35.70 10.96 0.79
N TYR A 406 35.22 9.91 1.45
CA TYR A 406 33.80 9.54 1.42
C TYR A 406 32.95 10.51 2.25
N ILE A 407 31.85 10.96 1.66
CA ILE A 407 30.82 11.76 2.34
C ILE A 407 29.43 11.23 1.99
N ALA A 408 28.55 11.13 2.98
CA ALA A 408 27.19 10.63 2.82
C ALA A 408 26.28 11.75 2.34
N ARG A 409 25.55 11.55 1.24
CA ARG A 409 24.59 12.54 0.75
C ARG A 409 23.38 12.63 1.69
N ASP A 410 23.25 13.76 2.37
CA ASP A 410 22.12 14.06 3.24
C ASP A 410 21.12 15.03 2.59
N ARG A 411 20.16 15.54 3.38
CA ARG A 411 19.09 16.41 2.89
C ARG A 411 19.57 17.84 2.61
N GLY A 412 20.64 18.29 3.25
CA GLY A 412 21.14 19.67 3.16
C GLY A 412 21.99 19.99 1.93
N VAL A 413 22.10 19.07 0.96
CA VAL A 413 22.99 19.21 -0.21
C VAL A 413 22.22 19.08 -1.53
N SER A 414 22.35 20.09 -2.39
CA SER A 414 21.78 20.14 -3.75
C SER A 414 22.60 19.31 -4.75
N ASP A 415 22.05 19.02 -5.93
CA ASP A 415 22.80 18.31 -7.00
C ASP A 415 24.01 19.13 -7.50
N SER A 416 23.93 20.46 -7.52
CA SER A 416 25.06 21.31 -7.92
C SER A 416 26.21 21.24 -6.91
N GLN A 417 25.89 21.24 -5.62
CA GLN A 417 26.88 21.10 -4.56
C GLN A 417 27.46 19.69 -4.49
N VAL A 418 26.69 18.65 -4.82
CA VAL A 418 27.25 17.30 -5.02
C VAL A 418 28.35 17.35 -6.07
N ARG A 419 28.12 17.99 -7.23
CA ARG A 419 29.15 18.14 -8.27
C ARG A 419 30.35 18.95 -7.80
N GLU A 420 30.13 20.06 -7.10
CA GLU A 420 31.23 20.86 -6.54
C GLU A 420 32.08 20.08 -5.53
N LEU A 421 31.44 19.27 -4.67
CA LEU A 421 32.14 18.40 -3.72
C LEU A 421 32.93 17.30 -4.46
N GLU A 422 32.35 16.72 -5.52
CA GLU A 422 33.05 15.77 -6.38
C GLU A 422 34.26 16.42 -7.09
N GLU A 423 34.14 17.65 -7.59
CA GLU A 423 35.24 18.43 -8.17
C GLU A 423 36.34 18.74 -7.14
N GLN A 424 35.98 18.92 -5.87
CA GLN A 424 36.92 19.06 -4.75
C GLN A 424 37.59 17.73 -4.34
N GLY A 425 37.27 16.63 -5.02
CA GLY A 425 37.85 15.31 -4.79
C GLY A 425 37.18 14.51 -3.67
N PHE A 426 35.97 14.88 -3.26
CA PHE A 426 35.12 14.03 -2.42
C PHE A 426 34.42 12.97 -3.26
N ILE A 427 34.10 11.85 -2.62
CA ILE A 427 33.31 10.78 -3.21
C ILE A 427 31.98 10.74 -2.47
N VAL A 428 30.92 11.16 -3.16
CA VAL A 428 29.58 11.24 -2.59
C VAL A 428 28.92 9.87 -2.62
N CYS A 429 28.44 9.42 -1.46
CA CYS A 429 27.91 8.08 -1.22
C CYS A 429 26.45 8.15 -0.71
N PRO A 430 25.74 7.01 -0.63
CA PRO A 430 24.37 6.99 -0.15
C PRO A 430 24.22 7.47 1.30
N GLY A 431 23.16 8.24 1.57
CA GLY A 431 22.96 8.91 2.87
C GLY A 431 22.86 8.00 4.08
N TYR A 432 22.36 6.76 3.93
CA TYR A 432 22.22 5.82 5.04
C TYR A 432 23.57 5.37 5.63
N LEU A 433 24.70 5.60 4.96
CA LEU A 433 26.04 5.31 5.49
C LEU A 433 26.48 6.29 6.57
N GLU A 434 25.77 7.43 6.75
CA GLU A 434 25.96 8.30 7.92
C GLU A 434 25.75 7.53 9.23
N GLN A 435 24.84 6.56 9.23
CA GLN A 435 24.49 5.76 10.40
C GLN A 435 25.66 4.93 10.94
N VAL A 436 26.64 4.63 10.08
CA VAL A 436 27.87 3.89 10.41
C VAL A 436 29.09 4.80 10.54
N GLY A 437 28.89 6.12 10.63
CA GLY A 437 29.97 7.09 10.90
C GLY A 437 30.62 7.72 9.69
N MET A 438 30.06 7.53 8.48
CA MET A 438 30.47 8.31 7.31
C MET A 438 30.08 9.79 7.54
N PRO A 439 30.99 10.77 7.33
CA PRO A 439 30.66 12.19 7.46
C PRO A 439 29.55 12.61 6.48
N SER A 440 28.63 13.47 6.90
CA SER A 440 27.60 14.03 6.01
C SER A 440 28.20 14.98 4.98
N ALA A 441 27.62 15.06 3.79
CA ALA A 441 28.04 15.99 2.75
C ALA A 441 27.81 17.45 3.18
N SER A 442 26.73 17.72 3.92
CA SER A 442 26.45 19.04 4.51
C SER A 442 27.51 19.52 5.50
N SER A 443 28.27 18.61 6.14
CA SER A 443 29.38 19.00 7.02
C SER A 443 30.52 19.75 6.31
N LYS A 444 30.49 19.81 4.97
CA LYS A 444 31.44 20.54 4.13
C LYS A 444 30.90 21.89 3.64
N LEU A 445 29.66 22.22 3.96
CA LEU A 445 29.00 23.46 3.59
C LEU A 445 28.84 24.37 4.81
N SER A 446 28.59 25.66 4.59
CA SER A 446 28.19 26.57 5.67
C SER A 446 26.81 26.22 6.22
N ASN A 447 26.51 26.67 7.44
CA ASN A 447 25.20 26.49 8.05
C ASN A 447 24.10 27.16 7.22
N GLU A 448 24.40 28.34 6.66
CA GLU A 448 23.46 29.06 5.79
C GLU A 448 23.22 28.30 4.48
N GLU A 449 24.25 27.78 3.83
CA GLU A 449 24.10 26.97 2.61
C GLU A 449 23.29 25.70 2.87
N THR A 450 23.61 24.98 3.95
CA THR A 450 22.90 23.76 4.36
C THR A 450 21.43 24.05 4.64
N ALA A 451 21.17 25.01 5.54
CA ALA A 451 19.81 25.36 5.96
C ALA A 451 18.95 25.80 4.78
N SER A 452 19.52 26.62 3.89
CA SER A 452 18.80 27.18 2.76
C SER A 452 18.48 26.13 1.67
N ASN A 453 19.14 24.97 1.66
CA ASN A 453 18.79 23.85 0.78
C ASN A 453 17.69 22.94 1.32
N GLU A 454 17.37 23.05 2.61
CA GLU A 454 16.35 22.21 3.22
C GLU A 454 14.97 22.81 3.00
N THR A 455 14.14 22.10 2.24
CA THR A 455 12.72 22.45 2.12
C THR A 455 11.95 22.04 3.38
N PRO A 456 11.06 22.91 3.88
CA PRO A 456 10.11 22.52 4.92
C PRO A 456 9.32 21.25 4.53
N GLN A 457 9.08 20.36 5.49
CA GLN A 457 8.29 19.14 5.41
C GLN A 457 7.03 19.26 6.27
N VAL A 458 5.95 18.56 5.92
CA VAL A 458 4.73 18.53 6.74
C VAL A 458 4.95 17.59 7.95
N PRO A 459 4.65 18.00 9.19
CA PRO A 459 4.98 17.19 10.37
C PRO A 459 3.77 16.88 11.29
N GLN A 460 4.00 15.96 12.24
CA GLN A 460 3.07 15.57 13.30
C GLN A 460 3.63 16.01 14.69
N HIS A 461 2.95 16.97 15.32
CA HIS A 461 3.03 17.43 16.73
C HIS A 461 4.26 18.24 17.27
N LYS A 462 3.96 19.10 18.28
CA LYS A 462 4.75 20.13 19.02
C LYS A 462 5.31 21.35 18.26
N ARG A 463 4.51 22.42 18.18
CA ARG A 463 4.65 23.63 17.34
C ARG A 463 6.05 24.27 17.23
N GLU A 464 6.84 24.47 18.29
CA GLU A 464 8.14 25.16 18.15
C GLU A 464 9.25 24.25 17.62
N GLN A 465 9.41 23.06 18.21
CA GLN A 465 10.33 22.03 17.71
C GLN A 465 9.94 21.61 16.28
N PHE A 466 8.64 21.50 16.03
CA PHE A 466 8.05 21.24 14.72
C PHE A 466 8.44 22.29 13.67
N VAL A 467 8.34 23.58 13.98
CA VAL A 467 8.71 24.65 13.04
C VAL A 467 10.23 24.68 12.79
N GLN A 468 11.04 24.23 13.74
CA GLN A 468 12.49 24.14 13.59
C GLN A 468 12.93 22.91 12.79
N GLU A 469 12.31 21.76 13.03
CA GLU A 469 12.71 20.47 12.43
C GLU A 469 12.06 20.25 11.06
N TYR A 470 10.85 20.77 10.86
CA TYR A 470 10.03 20.38 9.71
C TYR A 470 9.31 21.57 9.06
N GLY A 471 8.89 22.60 9.81
CA GLY A 471 8.25 23.81 9.28
C GLY A 471 6.73 23.81 9.43
N MET A 472 6.09 24.96 9.21
CA MET A 472 4.65 25.18 9.41
C MET A 472 3.99 25.87 8.23
N GLU A 473 2.73 25.52 7.97
CA GLU A 473 1.88 26.30 7.09
C GLU A 473 1.58 27.66 7.70
N VAL A 474 1.68 28.69 6.87
CA VAL A 474 1.47 30.07 7.27
C VAL A 474 0.58 30.77 6.28
N ALA A 475 -0.21 31.70 6.78
CA ALA A 475 -0.91 32.63 5.91
C ALA A 475 0.09 33.63 5.31
N CYS A 476 -0.16 33.99 4.07
CA CYS A 476 0.70 34.85 3.28
C CYS A 476 -0.14 35.83 2.45
N GLU A 477 0.45 36.95 2.06
CA GLU A 477 -0.24 37.91 1.21
C GLU A 477 -0.49 37.35 -0.19
N GLU A 478 -1.76 37.34 -0.60
CA GLU A 478 -2.13 37.01 -1.98
C GLU A 478 -1.73 38.15 -2.91
N PHE A 479 -1.06 37.79 -3.99
CA PHE A 479 -0.80 38.69 -5.08
C PHE A 479 -1.85 38.47 -6.17
N PRO A 480 -2.38 39.53 -6.80
CA PRO A 480 -3.27 39.38 -7.94
C PRO A 480 -2.57 38.57 -9.04
N ASP A 481 -3.35 37.96 -9.95
CA ASP A 481 -2.80 37.18 -11.05
C ASP A 481 -1.99 38.08 -12.00
N ILE A 482 -0.69 38.19 -11.70
CA ILE A 482 0.26 39.01 -12.42
C ILE A 482 0.75 38.19 -13.62
N LYS A 483 0.30 38.59 -14.81
CA LYS A 483 0.59 37.89 -16.07
C LYS A 483 2.06 37.98 -16.51
N ASP A 484 2.78 38.99 -16.02
CA ASP A 484 4.20 39.19 -16.30
C ASP A 484 5.00 39.23 -14.98
N PRO A 485 5.86 38.24 -14.71
CA PRO A 485 6.77 38.24 -13.55
C PRO A 485 7.57 39.53 -13.34
N SER A 486 7.79 40.32 -14.39
CA SER A 486 8.44 41.63 -14.29
C SER A 486 7.60 42.64 -13.50
N GLN A 487 6.27 42.57 -13.59
CA GLN A 487 5.34 43.41 -12.83
C GLN A 487 5.33 43.02 -11.35
N PHE A 488 5.49 41.73 -11.03
CA PHE A 488 5.57 41.25 -9.65
C PHE A 488 6.76 41.88 -8.91
N ILE A 489 7.91 41.96 -9.59
CA ILE A 489 9.10 42.63 -9.08
C ILE A 489 8.81 44.12 -8.80
N SER A 490 8.11 44.82 -9.70
CA SER A 490 7.74 46.23 -9.47
C SER A 490 6.77 46.40 -8.29
N VAL A 491 5.80 45.51 -8.14
CA VAL A 491 4.86 45.52 -7.01
C VAL A 491 5.60 45.31 -5.69
N ILE A 492 6.52 44.34 -5.65
CA ILE A 492 7.36 44.09 -4.47
C ILE A 492 8.25 45.29 -4.18
N SER A 493 8.96 45.84 -5.16
CA SER A 493 9.82 47.02 -4.95
C SER A 493 9.06 48.19 -4.34
N LYS A 494 7.83 48.43 -4.82
CA LYS A 494 6.95 49.47 -4.27
C LYS A 494 6.51 49.16 -2.83
N LYS A 495 6.10 47.92 -2.54
CA LYS A 495 5.61 47.51 -1.21
C LYS A 495 6.72 47.40 -0.16
N LEU A 496 7.87 46.84 -0.53
CA LEU A 496 9.07 46.73 0.33
C LEU A 496 9.89 48.02 0.37
N GLY A 497 9.61 48.99 -0.50
CA GLY A 497 10.48 50.13 -0.70
C GLY A 497 10.68 51.07 0.50
N GLY A 498 9.75 51.07 1.46
CA GLY A 498 9.94 51.77 2.75
C GLY A 498 10.76 50.99 3.77
N GLN A 499 11.01 49.71 3.51
CA GLN A 499 11.60 48.71 4.42
C GLN A 499 12.98 48.24 3.96
N VAL A 500 13.37 48.40 2.70
CA VAL A 500 14.70 48.01 2.21
C VAL A 500 15.70 49.16 2.42
N THR A 501 16.82 48.89 3.11
CA THR A 501 17.89 49.87 3.38
C THR A 501 19.05 49.79 2.41
N ALA A 502 19.32 48.61 1.85
CA ALA A 502 20.38 48.37 0.88
C ALA A 502 20.09 47.11 0.07
N ILE A 503 20.67 47.01 -1.13
CA ILE A 503 20.61 45.84 -1.99
C ILE A 503 22.04 45.41 -2.32
N GLU A 504 22.36 44.16 -2.04
CA GLU A 504 23.68 43.58 -2.27
C GLU A 504 23.57 42.44 -3.28
N GLY A 505 24.48 42.40 -4.26
CA GLY A 505 24.65 41.23 -5.12
C GLY A 505 25.66 40.26 -4.51
N ASN A 506 25.47 38.95 -4.70
CA ASN A 506 26.49 37.99 -4.30
C ASN A 506 27.62 37.92 -5.35
N GLY A 507 28.85 38.24 -4.93
CA GLY A 507 30.01 38.27 -5.82
C GLY A 507 30.37 36.92 -6.44
N SER A 508 29.95 35.79 -5.84
CA SER A 508 30.19 34.45 -6.38
C SER A 508 29.04 33.91 -7.24
N ASN A 509 27.82 34.41 -7.07
CA ASN A 509 26.66 34.00 -7.87
C ASN A 509 25.83 35.23 -8.31
N PRO A 510 25.87 35.62 -9.59
CA PRO A 510 25.17 36.81 -10.06
C PRO A 510 23.64 36.69 -9.95
N ASN A 511 23.09 35.47 -9.82
CA ASN A 511 21.66 35.25 -9.65
C ASN A 511 21.15 35.50 -8.23
N VAL A 512 22.04 35.70 -7.26
CA VAL A 512 21.67 35.90 -5.86
C VAL A 512 21.65 37.39 -5.53
N VAL A 513 20.51 37.84 -5.01
CA VAL A 513 20.28 39.22 -4.57
C VAL A 513 19.86 39.21 -3.10
N ARG A 514 20.49 40.07 -2.31
CA ARG A 514 20.19 40.27 -0.90
C ARG A 514 19.55 41.65 -0.68
N LEU A 515 18.40 41.68 -0.04
CA LEU A 515 17.66 42.88 0.34
C LEU A 515 17.81 43.08 1.86
N MET A 516 18.55 44.10 2.26
CA MET A 516 18.70 44.45 3.68
C MET A 516 17.44 45.14 4.18
N LEU A 517 16.83 44.64 5.26
CA LEU A 517 15.57 45.14 5.79
C LEU A 517 15.78 46.11 6.97
N LYS A 518 14.84 47.04 7.15
CA LYS A 518 14.82 48.02 8.22
C LYS A 518 14.12 47.44 9.46
N GLY A 519 14.87 47.32 10.55
CA GLY A 519 14.36 46.91 11.86
C GLY A 519 14.27 45.40 12.04
N ASP A 520 14.02 44.99 13.29
CA ASP A 520 13.95 43.58 13.67
C ASP A 520 12.52 43.05 13.57
N ILE A 521 12.37 41.85 13.02
CA ILE A 521 11.11 41.10 13.06
C ILE A 521 11.08 40.34 14.39
N PRO A 522 10.08 40.56 15.26
CA PRO A 522 9.98 39.86 16.53
C PRO A 522 9.99 38.34 16.34
N ARG A 523 10.78 37.65 17.17
CA ARG A 523 10.94 36.19 17.12
C ARG A 523 9.60 35.47 17.13
N GLU A 524 8.63 35.95 17.90
CA GLU A 524 7.31 35.33 18.05
C GLU A 524 6.54 35.28 16.71
N LEU A 525 6.76 36.26 15.82
CA LEU A 525 6.08 36.31 14.52
C LEU A 525 6.59 35.25 13.55
N LEU A 526 7.85 34.82 13.69
CA LEU A 526 8.42 33.75 12.87
C LEU A 526 7.66 32.43 13.02
N PHE A 527 7.18 32.15 14.24
CA PHE A 527 6.50 30.91 14.61
C PHE A 527 4.96 31.03 14.58
N HIS A 528 4.43 32.14 14.05
CA HIS A 528 2.99 32.44 14.06
C HIS A 528 2.36 32.34 12.66
N ALA A 529 1.14 31.77 12.55
CA ALA A 529 0.46 31.56 11.27
C ALA A 529 0.02 32.86 10.58
N LEU A 530 -0.34 33.89 11.35
CA LEU A 530 -0.69 35.25 10.92
C LEU A 530 -1.79 35.36 9.82
N PRO A 531 -3.00 34.83 10.03
CA PRO A 531 -4.10 34.94 9.05
C PRO A 531 -4.62 36.38 8.87
N LYS A 532 -4.40 37.28 9.83
CA LYS A 532 -4.88 38.67 9.80
C LYS A 532 -3.83 39.63 10.39
N PRO A 533 -2.88 40.15 9.59
CA PRO A 533 -1.83 41.04 10.09
C PRO A 533 -2.39 42.41 10.48
N LYS A 534 -2.08 42.89 11.69
CA LYS A 534 -2.54 44.20 12.21
C LYS A 534 -1.40 45.20 12.36
N GLU A 535 -0.29 44.75 12.95
CA GLU A 535 0.89 45.57 13.24
C GLU A 535 1.84 45.62 12.04
N ASP A 536 2.69 46.64 11.98
CA ASP A 536 3.59 46.85 10.82
C ASP A 536 4.58 45.69 10.64
N ASN A 537 5.10 45.12 11.74
CA ASN A 537 5.96 43.94 11.70
C ASN A 537 5.19 42.68 11.23
N GLN A 538 3.91 42.55 11.60
CA GLN A 538 3.06 41.45 11.12
C GLN A 538 2.78 41.59 9.62
N LYS A 539 2.51 42.81 9.14
CA LYS A 539 2.32 43.11 7.72
C LYS A 539 3.58 42.84 6.91
N LEU A 540 4.76 43.19 7.44
CA LEU A 540 6.03 42.89 6.80
C LEU A 540 6.24 41.37 6.65
N VAL A 541 6.05 40.60 7.72
CA VAL A 541 6.18 39.13 7.66
C VAL A 541 5.17 38.53 6.69
N TYR A 542 3.92 39.00 6.70
CA TYR A 542 2.86 38.56 5.79
C TYR A 542 3.20 38.84 4.32
N LEU A 543 3.76 40.02 4.04
CA LEU A 543 4.25 40.43 2.72
C LEU A 543 5.45 39.58 2.27
N LEU A 544 6.43 39.35 3.15
CA LEU A 544 7.61 38.52 2.84
C LEU A 544 7.21 37.08 2.53
N ARG A 545 6.25 36.53 3.27
CA ARG A 545 5.63 35.23 3.00
C ARG A 545 4.92 35.22 1.67
N GLY A 546 4.09 36.23 1.37
CA GLY A 546 3.39 36.31 0.07
C GLY A 546 4.36 36.41 -1.10
N MET A 547 5.43 37.18 -0.94
CA MET A 547 6.51 37.28 -1.91
C MET A 547 7.17 35.91 -2.15
N ALA A 548 7.48 35.17 -1.08
CA ALA A 548 8.06 33.83 -1.19
C ALA A 548 7.10 32.86 -1.89
N ALA A 549 5.83 32.81 -1.47
CA ALA A 549 4.81 31.93 -2.03
C ALA A 549 4.66 32.16 -3.54
N TYR A 550 4.36 33.39 -3.94
CA TYR A 550 4.15 33.73 -5.35
C TYR A 550 5.42 33.52 -6.18
N GLY A 551 6.58 33.93 -5.65
CA GLY A 551 7.85 33.83 -6.37
C GLY A 551 8.30 32.38 -6.61
N LEU A 552 8.08 31.49 -5.63
CA LEU A 552 8.32 30.05 -5.78
C LEU A 552 7.30 29.42 -6.74
N GLU A 553 6.01 29.74 -6.58
CA GLU A 553 4.92 29.14 -7.37
C GLU A 553 5.07 29.45 -8.86
N LYS A 554 5.43 30.69 -9.20
CA LYS A 554 5.64 31.11 -10.60
C LYS A 554 7.03 30.79 -11.14
N GLY A 555 7.88 30.12 -10.35
CA GLY A 555 9.26 29.78 -10.74
C GLY A 555 10.13 31.02 -11.04
N ILE A 556 9.82 32.14 -10.38
CA ILE A 556 10.62 33.38 -10.44
C ILE A 556 11.86 33.21 -9.57
N PHE A 557 11.66 32.64 -8.39
CA PHE A 557 12.72 32.31 -7.44
C PHE A 557 13.06 30.84 -7.58
N LYS A 558 14.34 30.53 -7.69
CA LYS A 558 14.86 29.19 -7.45
C LYS A 558 14.81 28.89 -5.95
N LYS A 559 15.11 29.91 -5.14
CA LYS A 559 15.26 29.81 -3.69
C LYS A 559 15.06 31.18 -3.05
N ILE A 560 14.50 31.19 -1.85
CA ILE A 560 14.32 32.38 -1.03
C ILE A 560 14.42 32.01 0.44
N PHE A 561 15.07 32.85 1.24
CA PHE A 561 15.09 32.76 2.69
C PHE A 561 15.25 34.15 3.32
N THR A 562 14.93 34.27 4.60
CA THR A 562 15.23 35.47 5.38
C THR A 562 16.17 35.16 6.53
N SER A 563 17.10 36.06 6.83
CA SER A 563 17.87 36.05 8.08
C SER A 563 17.37 37.15 8.99
N GLN A 564 17.23 36.87 10.29
CA GLN A 564 16.65 37.78 11.29
C GLN A 564 17.45 37.71 12.60
N GLY A 565 18.73 38.09 12.54
CA GLY A 565 19.64 37.96 13.69
C GLY A 565 19.85 36.49 14.06
N ASP A 566 19.13 36.03 15.08
CA ASP A 566 19.27 34.69 15.68
C ASP A 566 18.60 33.56 14.87
N PHE A 567 17.87 33.86 13.79
CA PHE A 567 17.12 32.86 13.02
C PHE A 567 17.24 33.06 11.51
N LEU A 568 17.28 31.93 10.79
CA LEU A 568 17.15 31.83 9.35
C LEU A 568 15.80 31.16 9.02
N THR A 569 14.95 31.85 8.27
CA THR A 569 13.65 31.34 7.83
C THR A 569 13.72 30.90 6.37
N THR A 570 13.49 29.63 6.10
CA THR A 570 13.37 29.09 4.73
C THR A 570 11.92 28.88 4.34
N PHE A 571 11.64 28.92 3.04
CA PHE A 571 10.30 28.83 2.48
C PHE A 571 10.19 27.66 1.50
N GLY A 572 9.03 26.99 1.50
CA GLY A 572 8.69 25.93 0.55
C GLY A 572 7.20 25.93 0.24
N LEU A 573 6.81 25.27 -0.85
CA LEU A 573 5.40 25.08 -1.20
C LEU A 573 4.98 23.65 -0.88
N ASN A 574 3.79 23.51 -0.28
CA ASN A 574 3.10 22.25 -0.07
C ASN A 574 1.86 22.24 -0.98
N TYR A 575 1.80 21.30 -1.92
CA TYR A 575 0.62 21.17 -2.78
C TYR A 575 -0.45 20.38 -2.05
N ASP A 576 -1.56 21.02 -1.73
CA ASP A 576 -2.73 20.37 -1.16
C ASP A 576 -3.55 19.76 -2.30
N PHE A 577 -3.59 18.43 -2.37
CA PHE A 577 -4.32 17.70 -3.41
C PHE A 577 -5.84 17.83 -3.28
N VAL A 578 -6.36 18.18 -2.09
CA VAL A 578 -7.79 18.35 -1.82
C VAL A 578 -8.26 19.71 -2.33
N THR A 579 -7.57 20.78 -1.97
CA THR A 579 -7.91 22.15 -2.42
C THR A 579 -7.35 22.47 -3.80
N LYS A 580 -6.34 21.70 -4.26
CA LYS A 580 -5.52 21.96 -5.46
C LYS A 580 -4.74 23.27 -5.38
N GLU A 581 -4.44 23.74 -4.16
CA GLU A 581 -3.73 24.98 -3.90
C GLU A 581 -2.33 24.73 -3.34
N ASN A 582 -1.42 25.67 -3.57
CA ASN A 582 -0.08 25.65 -2.96
C ASN A 582 -0.11 26.41 -1.64
N ASN A 583 0.07 25.71 -0.52
CA ASN A 583 0.25 26.32 0.79
C ASN A 583 1.72 26.69 1.01
N LEU A 584 1.98 27.85 1.61
CA LEU A 584 3.34 28.24 1.98
C LEU A 584 3.75 27.58 3.31
N LEU A 585 4.84 26.83 3.27
CA LEU A 585 5.53 26.34 4.46
C LEU A 585 6.71 27.24 4.82
N VAL A 586 6.89 27.50 6.12
CA VAL A 586 8.08 28.18 6.67
C VAL A 586 8.78 27.33 7.71
N ARG A 587 10.11 27.30 7.66
CA ARG A 587 10.95 26.64 8.68
C ARG A 587 11.93 27.66 9.25
N ASN A 588 12.01 27.75 10.58
CA ASN A 588 12.87 28.72 11.26
C ASN A 588 14.02 28.01 11.97
N ILE A 589 15.24 28.25 11.54
CA ILE A 589 16.45 27.56 12.01
C ILE A 589 17.26 28.55 12.85
N PRO A 590 17.63 28.25 14.10
CA PRO A 590 18.55 29.09 14.86
C PRO A 590 19.84 29.31 14.08
N ASN A 591 20.19 30.55 13.83
CA ASN A 591 21.38 30.95 13.08
C ASN A 591 22.12 32.02 13.87
N GLY A 592 23.36 31.74 14.27
CA GLY A 592 24.17 32.69 15.06
C GLY A 592 24.81 33.79 14.22
N SER A 593 24.22 34.18 13.09
CA SER A 593 24.86 35.12 12.16
C SER A 593 24.65 36.57 12.61
N ASP A 594 25.73 37.33 12.64
CA ASP A 594 25.81 38.75 12.99
C ASP A 594 25.47 39.70 11.81
N LYS A 595 24.96 39.16 10.70
CA LYS A 595 24.78 39.88 9.43
C LYS A 595 23.47 40.70 9.32
N GLY A 596 22.76 40.89 10.43
CA GLY A 596 21.52 41.68 10.47
C GLY A 596 20.30 41.01 9.84
N VAL A 597 19.27 41.81 9.53
CA VAL A 597 17.98 41.36 9.01
C VAL A 597 17.94 41.54 7.49
N PHE A 598 17.80 40.45 6.73
CA PHE A 598 17.79 40.49 5.27
C PHE A 598 16.93 39.40 4.65
N VAL A 599 16.55 39.62 3.38
CA VAL A 599 15.99 38.59 2.49
C VAL A 599 17.03 38.26 1.45
N GLU A 600 17.31 36.99 1.23
CA GLU A 600 18.16 36.54 0.13
C GLU A 600 17.34 35.72 -0.85
N ILE A 601 17.48 36.06 -2.12
CA ILE A 601 16.69 35.51 -3.22
C ILE A 601 17.65 35.04 -4.29
N GLU A 602 17.56 33.77 -4.66
CA GLU A 602 18.18 33.24 -5.87
C GLU A 602 17.16 33.27 -7.01
N LEU A 603 17.45 34.08 -8.02
CA LEU A 603 16.58 34.29 -9.16
C LEU A 603 16.80 33.23 -10.22
N ASN A 604 15.75 32.93 -10.98
CA ASN A 604 15.91 32.24 -12.25
C ASN A 604 16.60 33.18 -13.26
N ASP A 605 17.56 32.67 -14.03
CA ASP A 605 18.46 33.45 -14.91
C ASP A 605 17.69 34.42 -15.84
N LYS A 606 16.49 34.01 -16.30
CA LYS A 606 15.61 34.84 -17.16
C LYS A 606 15.08 36.12 -16.50
N TYR A 607 15.11 36.22 -15.17
CA TYR A 607 14.54 37.35 -14.42
C TYR A 607 15.58 38.24 -13.76
N LEU A 608 16.85 37.85 -13.71
CA LEU A 608 17.91 38.56 -13.00
C LEU A 608 18.02 40.04 -13.43
N GLN A 609 18.19 40.29 -14.72
CA GLN A 609 18.41 41.64 -15.24
C GLN A 609 17.19 42.55 -15.04
N LYS A 610 15.98 41.98 -15.11
CA LYS A 610 14.74 42.71 -14.85
C LYS A 610 14.59 43.05 -13.36
N PHE A 611 14.99 42.12 -12.49
CA PHE A 611 14.97 42.31 -11.04
C PHE A 611 15.90 43.45 -10.61
N GLN A 612 17.15 43.42 -11.07
CA GLN A 612 18.13 44.47 -10.77
C GLN A 612 17.64 45.84 -11.26
N ASN A 613 17.22 45.94 -12.53
CA ASN A 613 16.78 47.21 -13.12
C ASN A 613 15.58 47.84 -12.37
N ALA A 614 14.60 47.04 -11.94
CA ALA A 614 13.42 47.55 -11.26
C ALA A 614 13.77 48.21 -9.91
N PHE A 615 14.64 47.58 -9.13
CA PHE A 615 15.02 48.10 -7.81
C PHE A 615 16.00 49.29 -7.90
N THR A 616 16.94 49.29 -8.84
CA THR A 616 17.88 50.42 -9.01
C THR A 616 17.17 51.68 -9.51
N GLN A 617 16.14 51.53 -10.35
CA GLN A 617 15.32 52.67 -10.81
C GLN A 617 14.48 53.29 -9.69
N ASP A 618 13.94 52.47 -8.78
CA ASP A 618 13.16 52.93 -7.62
C ASP A 618 14.05 53.65 -6.59
N GLU A 619 15.27 53.16 -6.36
CA GLU A 619 16.25 53.79 -5.48
C GLU A 619 16.71 55.16 -6.03
N ALA A 620 16.98 55.26 -7.34
CA ALA A 620 17.28 56.53 -8.01
C ALA A 620 16.09 57.53 -7.97
N ALA A 621 14.85 57.03 -8.06
CA ALA A 621 13.65 57.86 -7.95
C ALA A 621 13.43 58.39 -6.51
N ARG A 622 13.81 57.61 -5.48
CA ARG A 622 13.78 58.05 -4.08
C ARG A 622 14.91 59.02 -3.75
N ALA A 623 16.14 58.74 -4.19
CA ALA A 623 17.29 59.61 -3.98
C ALA A 623 17.12 60.99 -4.65
N SER A 624 16.38 61.07 -5.75
CA SER A 624 16.08 62.32 -6.46
C SER A 624 14.89 63.13 -5.91
N GLY A 625 14.20 62.65 -4.85
CA GLY A 625 13.12 63.38 -4.19
C GLY A 625 11.84 63.59 -5.03
N LYS A 626 11.73 62.97 -6.21
CA LYS A 626 10.63 63.16 -7.18
C LYS A 626 9.33 62.44 -6.82
N THR A 627 9.26 61.72 -5.71
CA THR A 627 8.12 60.84 -5.38
C THR A 627 6.87 61.58 -4.88
N LYS A 628 6.92 62.90 -4.62
CA LYS A 628 5.80 63.66 -4.07
C LYS A 628 4.68 64.05 -5.06
N GLU A 629 4.86 63.90 -6.37
CA GLU A 629 3.87 64.36 -7.37
C GLU A 629 3.05 63.27 -8.08
N MET A 630 3.29 61.98 -7.81
CA MET A 630 2.63 60.87 -8.53
C MET A 630 1.53 60.13 -7.75
N VAL A 631 1.04 60.70 -6.62
CA VAL A 631 -0.02 60.10 -5.78
C VAL A 631 -1.42 60.70 -6.09
N SER A 632 -1.53 61.72 -6.95
CA SER A 632 -2.80 62.41 -7.24
C SER A 632 -3.54 61.96 -8.51
N ARG A 633 -3.20 60.80 -9.09
CA ARG A 633 -3.98 60.19 -10.18
C ARG A 633 -4.28 58.72 -9.89
N GLU A 634 -5.16 58.48 -8.92
CA GLU A 634 -5.90 57.23 -8.83
C GLU A 634 -7.01 57.24 -9.89
N ALA A 635 -7.03 56.22 -10.75
CA ALA A 635 -8.22 55.87 -11.53
C ALA A 635 -9.25 55.24 -10.57
N PRO A 636 -10.55 55.51 -10.71
CA PRO A 636 -11.54 55.03 -9.76
C PRO A 636 -11.68 53.50 -9.86
N LEU A 637 -11.54 52.84 -8.71
CA LEU A 637 -12.09 51.51 -8.48
C LEU A 637 -13.62 51.58 -8.53
N PRO A 638 -14.33 50.56 -9.05
CA PRO A 638 -15.78 50.57 -9.11
C PRO A 638 -16.35 50.40 -7.70
N THR A 639 -16.97 51.47 -7.18
CA THR A 639 -17.78 51.47 -5.96
C THR A 639 -19.18 50.96 -6.28
N GLY A 640 -19.48 49.73 -5.88
CA GLY A 640 -20.86 49.28 -5.67
C GLY A 640 -21.31 49.67 -4.26
N GLU A 641 -22.31 50.52 -4.14
CA GLU A 641 -22.92 50.96 -2.88
C GLU A 641 -23.65 49.80 -2.19
N LEU A 642 -23.31 49.54 -0.92
CA LEU A 642 -24.16 48.80 0.02
C LEU A 642 -24.73 49.81 1.02
N ASN A 643 -26.03 50.08 0.88
CA ASN A 643 -26.84 50.82 1.85
C ASN A 643 -26.92 50.03 3.16
N ILE A 644 -26.39 50.60 4.25
CA ILE A 644 -26.68 50.16 5.61
C ILE A 644 -27.51 51.27 6.27
N SER A 645 -28.81 51.01 6.45
CA SER A 645 -29.68 51.84 7.28
C SER A 645 -29.40 51.58 8.75
N SER A 646 -29.05 52.64 9.47
CA SER A 646 -28.87 52.65 10.92
C SER A 646 -30.22 52.73 11.67
N THR A 647 -30.55 51.69 12.42
CA THR A 647 -31.44 51.68 13.61
C THR A 647 -31.03 50.43 14.40
N GLY A 648 -30.79 50.40 15.71
CA GLY A 648 -30.90 51.36 16.79
C GLY A 648 -30.09 50.80 17.98
N SER A 649 -29.62 51.69 18.83
CA SER A 649 -29.01 51.37 20.11
C SER A 649 -30.05 50.72 21.03
N ASP A 650 -29.72 49.59 21.66
CA ASP A 650 -30.11 49.36 23.05
C ASP A 650 -29.25 48.28 23.71
N SER A 651 -29.04 48.53 25.00
CA SER A 651 -28.14 47.91 25.95
C SER A 651 -28.17 46.38 25.99
N LYS A 652 -27.00 45.73 25.85
CA LYS A 652 -26.80 44.36 26.34
C LYS A 652 -26.08 44.37 27.69
N GLN A 653 -26.87 44.13 28.73
CA GLN A 653 -26.40 43.61 30.01
C GLN A 653 -25.52 42.36 29.76
N SER A 654 -24.39 42.31 30.47
CA SER A 654 -23.59 41.10 30.64
C SER A 654 -24.43 40.01 31.29
N VAL A 655 -24.76 38.96 30.54
CA VAL A 655 -25.27 37.70 31.10
C VAL A 655 -24.06 36.86 31.46
N GLU A 656 -23.54 37.12 32.65
CA GLU A 656 -22.71 36.20 33.41
C GLU A 656 -23.67 35.24 34.12
N VAL A 657 -24.00 34.10 33.50
CA VAL A 657 -24.83 33.05 34.13
C VAL A 657 -24.26 31.65 33.85
N ASP A 658 -23.83 31.03 34.94
CA ASP A 658 -23.78 29.59 35.26
C ASP A 658 -22.83 28.63 34.52
N ILE A 659 -21.53 28.92 34.55
CA ILE A 659 -20.51 27.83 34.51
C ILE A 659 -20.44 27.09 35.87
N THR A 660 -20.98 27.69 36.94
CA THR A 660 -20.98 27.12 38.30
C THR A 660 -21.81 25.83 38.42
N ARG A 661 -22.86 25.66 37.61
CA ARG A 661 -23.77 24.50 37.71
C ARG A 661 -23.22 23.23 37.05
N ALA A 662 -22.29 23.34 36.10
CA ALA A 662 -21.58 22.19 35.52
C ALA A 662 -20.42 21.70 36.41
N ILE A 663 -19.98 22.52 37.38
CA ILE A 663 -18.88 22.20 38.30
C ILE A 663 -19.34 21.37 39.52
N GLU A 664 -20.66 21.23 39.74
CA GLU A 664 -21.22 20.43 40.84
C GLU A 664 -21.51 18.95 40.50
N VAL A 665 -21.34 18.50 39.25
CA VAL A 665 -21.41 17.06 38.91
C VAL A 665 -20.08 16.38 39.26
N LYS A 666 -19.70 16.44 40.54
CA LYS A 666 -18.60 15.66 41.12
C LYS A 666 -19.13 14.43 41.84
N ALA A 667 -18.34 13.36 41.70
CA ALA A 667 -18.36 12.11 42.44
C ALA A 667 -19.31 11.02 41.92
N TRP A 668 -18.98 10.49 40.74
CA TRP A 668 -18.99 9.03 40.61
C TRP A 668 -17.62 8.51 41.04
N THR A 669 -17.54 7.87 42.19
CA THR A 669 -16.26 7.38 42.74
C THR A 669 -15.96 5.96 42.25
N ASN A 670 -14.68 5.57 42.25
CA ASN A 670 -14.28 4.20 41.92
C ASN A 670 -14.94 3.16 42.84
N GLU A 671 -15.26 3.53 44.09
CA GLU A 671 -15.98 2.68 45.03
C GLU A 671 -17.45 2.49 44.61
N GLN A 672 -18.12 3.54 44.14
CA GLN A 672 -19.48 3.43 43.59
C GLN A 672 -19.51 2.62 42.30
N GLU A 673 -18.46 2.70 41.47
CA GLU A 673 -18.32 1.87 40.28
C GLU A 673 -18.18 0.39 40.64
N GLN A 674 -17.33 0.05 41.62
CA GLN A 674 -17.17 -1.34 42.06
C GLN A 674 -18.46 -1.90 42.67
N ILE A 675 -19.20 -1.10 43.46
CA ILE A 675 -20.49 -1.52 44.01
C ILE A 675 -21.53 -1.69 42.90
N TYR A 676 -21.57 -0.80 41.92
CA TYR A 676 -22.45 -0.95 40.75
C TYR A 676 -22.16 -2.24 39.99
N GLN A 677 -20.89 -2.50 39.65
CA GLN A 677 -20.50 -3.70 38.89
C GLN A 677 -20.79 -5.01 39.66
N ALA A 678 -20.65 -5.01 40.98
CA ALA A 678 -21.05 -6.15 41.82
C ALA A 678 -22.57 -6.30 41.90
N ALA A 679 -23.32 -5.19 41.93
CA ALA A 679 -24.76 -5.16 42.02
C ALA A 679 -25.44 -5.69 40.74
N VAL A 680 -25.01 -5.26 39.55
CA VAL A 680 -25.67 -5.65 38.29
C VAL A 680 -25.60 -7.17 38.02
N ARG A 681 -24.71 -7.89 38.71
CA ARG A 681 -24.57 -9.36 38.64
C ARG A 681 -25.48 -10.13 39.60
N LYS A 682 -26.19 -9.45 40.51
CA LYS A 682 -27.09 -10.08 41.48
C LYS A 682 -28.54 -10.03 41.00
N ASN A 683 -29.37 -10.95 41.48
CA ASN A 683 -30.81 -10.88 41.23
C ASN A 683 -31.42 -9.63 41.89
N PRO A 684 -32.41 -8.96 41.26
CA PRO A 684 -32.99 -7.71 41.78
C PRO A 684 -33.57 -7.80 43.20
N THR A 685 -34.02 -9.00 43.60
CA THR A 685 -34.53 -9.30 44.95
C THR A 685 -33.44 -9.41 46.01
N GLU A 686 -32.18 -9.58 45.60
CA GLU A 686 -31.00 -9.78 46.48
C GLU A 686 -30.15 -8.51 46.61
N LEU A 687 -30.50 -7.45 45.90
CA LEU A 687 -29.81 -6.16 45.96
C LEU A 687 -30.08 -5.47 47.29
N SER A 688 -29.01 -5.00 47.93
CA SER A 688 -29.12 -4.10 49.08
C SER A 688 -29.65 -2.73 48.65
N ASP A 689 -30.21 -1.98 49.60
CA ASP A 689 -30.76 -0.65 49.31
C ASP A 689 -29.68 0.32 48.80
N GLN A 690 -28.43 0.15 49.24
CA GLN A 690 -27.30 0.94 48.75
C GLN A 690 -26.96 0.61 47.29
N GLU A 691 -26.99 -0.66 46.90
CA GLU A 691 -26.76 -1.10 45.53
C GLU A 691 -27.89 -0.62 44.59
N LYS A 692 -29.15 -0.73 45.02
CA LYS A 692 -30.31 -0.19 44.27
C LYS A 692 -30.19 1.32 44.08
N LEU A 693 -29.80 2.05 45.12
CA LEU A 693 -29.61 3.50 45.07
C LEU A 693 -28.49 3.89 44.11
N ILE A 694 -27.38 3.15 44.09
CA ILE A 694 -26.27 3.39 43.16
C ILE A 694 -26.70 3.13 41.71
N ILE A 695 -27.43 2.03 41.44
CA ILE A 695 -27.98 1.74 40.11
C ILE A 695 -28.92 2.88 39.65
N GLN A 696 -29.83 3.31 40.53
CA GLN A 696 -30.78 4.39 40.21
C GLN A 696 -30.06 5.73 39.96
N LYS A 697 -29.03 6.04 40.73
CA LYS A 697 -28.23 7.26 40.58
C LYS A 697 -27.41 7.27 39.29
N ARG A 698 -26.90 6.11 38.84
CA ARG A 698 -26.23 5.93 37.54
C ARG A 698 -27.19 6.24 36.39
N GLU A 699 -28.43 5.76 36.50
CA GLU A 699 -29.44 5.94 35.45
C GLU A 699 -29.99 7.36 35.40
N GLN A 700 -30.12 8.03 36.55
CA GLN A 700 -30.40 9.46 36.61
C GLN A 700 -29.28 10.30 35.97
N LEU A 701 -28.01 9.98 36.23
CA LEU A 701 -26.89 10.68 35.59
C LEU A 701 -26.90 10.51 34.07
N LYS A 702 -27.19 9.31 33.56
CA LYS A 702 -27.38 9.09 32.10
C LYS A 702 -28.50 9.97 31.53
N GLN A 703 -29.63 10.07 32.23
CA GLN A 703 -30.75 10.92 31.80
C GLN A 703 -30.42 12.42 31.87
N GLU A 704 -29.61 12.86 32.83
CA GLU A 704 -29.17 14.26 32.93
C GLU A 704 -28.13 14.64 31.86
N PHE A 705 -27.20 13.73 31.53
CA PHE A 705 -26.26 13.94 30.42
C PHE A 705 -26.96 14.00 29.06
N GLY A 706 -28.07 13.28 28.88
CA GLY A 706 -28.91 13.36 27.69
C GLY A 706 -29.71 14.66 27.55
N ARG A 707 -29.64 15.59 28.51
CA ARG A 707 -30.41 16.84 28.54
C ARG A 707 -29.57 18.13 28.43
N VAL A 708 -28.27 18.04 28.15
CA VAL A 708 -27.43 19.24 27.93
C VAL A 708 -27.79 19.87 26.57
N PRO A 709 -28.41 21.08 26.53
CA PRO A 709 -28.76 21.73 25.27
C PRO A 709 -27.50 22.36 24.67
N VAL A 710 -27.21 22.09 23.40
CA VAL A 710 -26.25 22.89 22.62
C VAL A 710 -26.94 24.20 22.24
N ALA A 711 -26.45 25.33 22.74
CA ALA A 711 -27.04 26.63 22.46
C ALA A 711 -26.91 26.98 20.96
N GLN A 712 -28.05 27.24 20.30
CA GLN A 712 -28.12 27.85 18.97
C GLN A 712 -28.04 29.38 19.08
N PRO A 713 -27.26 30.08 18.23
CA PRO A 713 -27.41 31.52 18.07
C PRO A 713 -28.62 31.82 17.15
N GLU A 714 -29.48 32.76 17.55
CA GLU A 714 -30.60 33.22 16.70
C GLU A 714 -30.09 33.94 15.44
N ILE A 715 -30.62 33.55 14.28
CA ILE A 715 -30.35 34.15 12.96
C ILE A 715 -31.57 35.00 12.55
N PRO A 716 -31.40 36.24 12.05
CA PRO A 716 -32.51 37.06 11.60
C PRO A 716 -33.02 36.66 10.21
N ASP A 717 -34.33 36.73 10.00
CA ASP A 717 -35.01 36.49 8.72
C ASP A 717 -34.50 37.43 7.62
N ILE A 718 -33.92 36.88 6.54
CA ILE A 718 -33.60 37.60 5.31
C ILE A 718 -34.10 36.78 4.11
N GLU A 719 -34.94 37.38 3.27
CA GLU A 719 -35.51 36.80 2.04
C GLU A 719 -34.43 36.48 0.98
N LYS A 720 -34.52 35.27 0.40
CA LYS A 720 -33.59 34.74 -0.63
C LYS A 720 -33.74 35.46 -1.99
N LYS A 721 -32.65 36.06 -2.50
CA LYS A 721 -32.42 36.34 -3.93
C LYS A 721 -31.01 35.91 -4.33
N GLY A 722 -30.87 34.76 -4.97
CA GLY A 722 -29.58 34.25 -5.47
C GLY A 722 -29.14 34.95 -6.76
N ASN A 723 -27.85 35.29 -6.83
CA ASN A 723 -27.19 35.85 -8.03
C ASN A 723 -26.38 34.73 -8.75
N ILE A 724 -26.67 34.49 -10.02
CA ILE A 724 -25.91 33.57 -10.90
C ILE A 724 -24.94 34.40 -11.76
N ILE A 725 -23.66 34.00 -11.84
CA ILE A 725 -22.65 34.63 -12.70
C ILE A 725 -22.39 33.73 -13.92
N GLN A 726 -22.81 34.17 -15.10
CA GLN A 726 -22.58 33.47 -16.38
C GLN A 726 -21.26 33.92 -17.02
N LYS A 727 -20.46 32.98 -17.54
CA LYS A 727 -19.20 33.28 -18.25
C LYS A 727 -19.12 32.45 -19.54
N GLU A 728 -19.08 33.12 -20.69
CA GLU A 728 -18.93 32.48 -22.00
C GLU A 728 -17.47 32.04 -22.23
N ALA A 729 -17.27 30.75 -22.53
CA ALA A 729 -15.96 30.20 -22.86
C ALA A 729 -15.69 30.29 -24.37
N THR A 730 -14.54 30.83 -24.79
CA THR A 730 -14.10 30.86 -26.19
C THR A 730 -13.01 29.81 -26.43
N MET A 731 -13.25 28.90 -27.38
CA MET A 731 -12.30 27.85 -27.77
C MET A 731 -11.05 28.41 -28.43
N SER A 732 -9.90 27.85 -28.08
CA SER A 732 -8.62 28.11 -28.75
C SER A 732 -8.60 27.56 -30.17
N ASN A 733 -7.76 28.11 -31.05
CA ASN A 733 -7.63 27.63 -32.43
C ASN A 733 -7.13 26.18 -32.52
N SER A 734 -6.29 25.75 -31.56
CA SER A 734 -5.85 24.35 -31.45
C SER A 734 -7.00 23.40 -31.13
N GLU A 735 -7.95 23.82 -30.28
CA GLU A 735 -9.14 23.03 -29.97
C GLU A 735 -10.09 22.95 -31.17
N LYS A 736 -10.25 24.04 -31.92
CA LYS A 736 -11.04 24.03 -33.17
C LYS A 736 -10.45 23.06 -34.20
N THR A 737 -9.12 23.03 -34.36
CA THR A 737 -8.46 22.06 -35.25
C THR A 737 -8.63 20.62 -34.77
N ARG A 738 -8.57 20.38 -33.46
CA ARG A 738 -8.76 19.04 -32.87
C ARG A 738 -10.20 18.54 -33.05
N VAL A 739 -11.18 19.42 -32.87
CA VAL A 739 -12.60 19.13 -33.10
C VAL A 739 -12.86 18.80 -34.57
N SER A 740 -12.34 19.59 -35.52
CA SER A 740 -12.51 19.27 -36.96
C SER A 740 -11.82 17.97 -37.40
N GLN A 741 -10.71 17.57 -36.76
CA GLN A 741 -10.08 16.28 -37.02
C GLN A 741 -10.91 15.11 -36.48
N MET A 742 -11.54 15.27 -35.31
CA MET A 742 -12.46 14.27 -34.75
C MET A 742 -13.75 14.15 -35.57
N GLU A 743 -14.29 15.26 -36.05
CA GLU A 743 -15.46 15.31 -36.95
C GLU A 743 -15.23 14.49 -38.22
N ALA A 744 -14.05 14.60 -38.83
CA ALA A 744 -13.69 13.85 -40.02
C ALA A 744 -13.62 12.31 -39.79
N GLN A 745 -13.40 11.87 -38.55
CA GLN A 745 -13.27 10.46 -38.18
C GLN A 745 -14.56 9.84 -37.63
N LEU A 746 -15.52 10.66 -37.22
CA LEU A 746 -16.78 10.25 -36.59
C LEU A 746 -17.56 9.18 -37.37
N PRO A 747 -17.71 9.29 -38.72
CA PRO A 747 -18.44 8.28 -39.50
C PRO A 747 -17.83 6.88 -39.43
N GLY A 748 -16.49 6.80 -39.45
CA GLY A 748 -15.76 5.52 -39.33
C GLY A 748 -15.88 4.90 -37.94
N ILE A 749 -15.91 5.73 -36.89
CA ILE A 749 -16.13 5.29 -35.51
C ILE A 749 -17.56 4.75 -35.35
N LEU A 750 -18.57 5.44 -35.91
CA LEU A 750 -19.97 4.97 -35.90
C LEU A 750 -20.14 3.62 -36.60
N GLU A 751 -19.51 3.44 -37.76
CA GLU A 751 -19.55 2.17 -38.49
C GLU A 751 -18.89 1.03 -37.68
N ALA A 752 -17.76 1.30 -37.04
CA ALA A 752 -17.06 0.33 -36.20
C ALA A 752 -17.88 -0.08 -34.97
N VAL A 753 -18.52 0.88 -34.29
CA VAL A 753 -19.36 0.62 -33.11
C VAL A 753 -20.64 -0.13 -33.47
N ASN A 754 -21.24 0.16 -34.63
CA ASN A 754 -22.41 -0.59 -35.10
C ASN A 754 -22.03 -2.04 -35.48
N LYS A 755 -20.88 -2.26 -36.13
CA LYS A 755 -20.36 -3.60 -36.41
C LYS A 755 -20.06 -4.37 -35.12
N LEU A 756 -19.48 -3.71 -34.11
CA LEU A 756 -19.27 -4.30 -32.79
C LEU A 756 -20.60 -4.72 -32.13
N GLU A 757 -21.63 -3.88 -32.21
CA GLU A 757 -22.95 -4.22 -31.67
C GLU A 757 -23.60 -5.42 -32.35
N GLU A 758 -23.48 -5.55 -33.68
CA GLU A 758 -23.99 -6.70 -34.44
C GLU A 758 -23.26 -8.02 -34.12
N MET A 759 -22.00 -7.93 -33.65
CA MET A 759 -21.18 -9.09 -33.30
C MET A 759 -21.42 -9.60 -31.88
N VAL A 760 -22.19 -8.88 -31.05
CA VAL A 760 -22.49 -9.27 -29.67
C VAL A 760 -23.88 -9.91 -29.60
N PRO A 761 -24.02 -11.18 -29.20
CA PRO A 761 -25.31 -11.86 -29.15
C PRO A 761 -26.27 -11.18 -28.16
N GLU A 762 -27.55 -11.07 -28.51
CA GLU A 762 -28.57 -10.57 -27.56
C GLU A 762 -28.76 -11.58 -26.41
N PRO A 763 -28.82 -11.12 -25.15
CA PRO A 763 -29.00 -12.00 -24.01
C PRO A 763 -30.35 -12.70 -24.07
N THR A 764 -30.36 -14.00 -23.87
CA THR A 764 -31.59 -14.78 -23.75
C THR A 764 -32.33 -14.39 -22.48
N VAL A 765 -33.65 -14.17 -22.60
CA VAL A 765 -34.61 -13.73 -21.54
C VAL A 765 -34.56 -14.58 -20.24
N ALA A 766 -33.84 -15.70 -20.22
CA ALA A 766 -33.65 -16.56 -19.06
C ALA A 766 -32.56 -16.09 -18.05
N GLU A 767 -31.69 -15.13 -18.39
CA GLU A 767 -30.59 -14.65 -17.52
C GLU A 767 -30.97 -13.45 -16.63
N LEU A 768 -32.20 -12.92 -16.70
CA LEU A 768 -32.65 -11.70 -16.00
C LEU A 768 -33.44 -11.95 -14.71
N THR A 769 -33.17 -13.02 -13.96
CA THR A 769 -33.91 -13.31 -12.70
C THR A 769 -33.12 -13.14 -11.40
N GLY A 770 -31.82 -12.86 -11.46
CA GLY A 770 -31.03 -12.47 -10.27
C GLY A 770 -31.02 -10.95 -10.09
N GLN A 771 -31.56 -10.44 -8.99
CA GLN A 771 -31.36 -9.04 -8.60
C GLN A 771 -29.90 -8.84 -8.20
N SER A 772 -29.28 -7.76 -8.67
CA SER A 772 -27.91 -7.40 -8.27
C SER A 772 -27.82 -7.12 -6.76
N PRO A 773 -26.65 -7.32 -6.12
CA PRO A 773 -26.40 -6.95 -4.73
C PRO A 773 -26.86 -5.54 -4.33
N VAL A 774 -26.65 -4.57 -5.24
CA VAL A 774 -27.06 -3.17 -5.04
C VAL A 774 -28.58 -3.03 -5.06
N GLU A 775 -29.28 -3.74 -5.94
CA GLU A 775 -30.74 -3.76 -5.99
C GLU A 775 -31.36 -4.42 -4.76
N LYS A 776 -30.81 -5.53 -4.29
CA LYS A 776 -31.22 -6.19 -3.03
C LYS A 776 -31.08 -5.23 -1.84
N TYR A 777 -29.95 -4.50 -1.77
CA TYR A 777 -29.73 -3.48 -0.74
C TYR A 777 -30.71 -2.31 -0.85
N LEU A 778 -30.94 -1.76 -2.04
CA LEU A 778 -31.88 -0.64 -2.23
C LEU A 778 -33.32 -1.02 -1.88
N GLN A 779 -33.73 -2.26 -2.18
CA GLN A 779 -35.04 -2.79 -1.78
C GLN A 779 -35.15 -2.97 -0.27
N TRP A 780 -34.12 -3.53 0.39
CA TRP A 780 -34.07 -3.63 1.85
C TRP A 780 -34.08 -2.26 2.52
N ARG A 781 -33.30 -1.29 2.02
CA ARG A 781 -33.24 0.09 2.53
C ARG A 781 -34.59 0.81 2.46
N GLN A 782 -35.42 0.45 1.49
CA GLN A 782 -36.78 1.00 1.32
C GLN A 782 -37.85 0.19 2.08
N SER A 783 -37.48 -0.91 2.75
CA SER A 783 -38.41 -1.75 3.50
C SER A 783 -38.53 -1.32 4.97
N ASP A 784 -39.63 -1.71 5.62
CA ASP A 784 -39.86 -1.51 7.06
C ASP A 784 -38.88 -2.31 7.95
N GLN A 785 -38.05 -3.17 7.34
CA GLN A 785 -37.00 -3.95 7.99
C GLN A 785 -35.61 -3.30 7.88
N PHE A 786 -35.52 -2.08 7.33
CA PHE A 786 -34.27 -1.32 7.32
C PHE A 786 -33.86 -0.92 8.74
N TYR A 787 -32.61 -1.19 9.11
CA TYR A 787 -32.13 -0.96 10.47
C TYR A 787 -32.23 0.49 10.94
N GLY A 788 -32.28 1.46 10.01
CA GLY A 788 -32.53 2.86 10.37
C GLY A 788 -33.84 3.05 11.16
N GLN A 789 -34.88 2.24 10.90
CA GLN A 789 -36.14 2.29 11.64
C GLN A 789 -36.11 1.46 12.94
N LEU A 790 -35.33 0.38 13.01
CA LEU A 790 -35.12 -0.40 14.24
C LEU A 790 -34.17 0.31 15.24
N GLY A 791 -33.22 1.10 14.73
CA GLY A 791 -32.26 1.88 15.50
C GLY A 791 -32.87 3.07 16.25
N ASP A 792 -33.94 3.68 15.72
CA ASP A 792 -34.70 4.74 16.40
C ASP A 792 -35.30 4.25 17.74
N ASN A 793 -35.69 2.97 17.83
CA ASN A 793 -36.19 2.36 19.07
C ASN A 793 -35.07 1.99 20.07
N ALA A 794 -33.82 1.88 19.61
CA ALA A 794 -32.66 1.51 20.42
C ALA A 794 -31.70 2.68 20.73
N GLY A 795 -32.05 3.91 20.32
CA GLY A 795 -31.29 5.12 20.62
C GLY A 795 -30.04 5.35 19.75
N TYR A 796 -29.99 4.79 18.53
CA TYR A 796 -28.88 4.99 17.61
C TYR A 796 -29.12 6.20 16.70
N LEU A 797 -28.18 7.16 16.66
CA LEU A 797 -28.15 8.22 15.66
C LEU A 797 -27.75 7.63 14.30
N THR A 798 -28.63 7.74 13.30
CA THR A 798 -28.37 7.26 11.93
C THR A 798 -27.65 8.34 11.09
N GLY A 799 -26.90 7.91 10.07
CA GLY A 799 -26.22 8.84 9.14
C GLY A 799 -27.16 9.79 8.41
N LYS A 800 -28.43 9.40 8.23
CA LYS A 800 -29.50 10.25 7.70
C LYS A 800 -29.80 11.44 8.60
N HIS A 801 -29.92 11.24 9.92
CA HIS A 801 -30.15 12.32 10.89
C HIS A 801 -29.00 13.33 10.92
N LEU A 802 -27.78 12.86 10.72
CA LEU A 802 -26.59 13.71 10.64
C LEU A 802 -26.53 14.51 9.33
N ILE A 803 -26.92 13.92 8.20
CA ILE A 803 -27.01 14.64 6.92
C ILE A 803 -28.15 15.66 6.96
N GLU A 804 -29.31 15.34 7.53
CA GLU A 804 -30.41 16.30 7.72
C GLU A 804 -29.99 17.46 8.64
N LEU A 805 -29.26 17.18 9.74
CA LEU A 805 -28.66 18.20 10.62
C LEU A 805 -27.56 19.03 9.95
N ILE A 806 -26.77 18.44 9.04
CA ILE A 806 -25.68 19.11 8.31
C ILE A 806 -26.23 19.93 7.14
N GLU A 807 -27.23 19.43 6.41
CA GLU A 807 -27.92 20.13 5.33
C GLU A 807 -28.73 21.33 5.85
N GLU A 808 -29.32 21.21 7.05
CA GLU A 808 -29.95 22.33 7.75
C GLU A 808 -28.93 23.36 8.29
N GLN A 809 -27.68 22.96 8.56
CA GLN A 809 -26.63 23.86 9.08
C GLN A 809 -25.69 24.46 8.03
N ASN A 810 -25.57 23.89 6.82
CA ASN A 810 -24.58 24.31 5.81
C ASN A 810 -25.12 25.10 4.61
N GLN A 811 -26.33 25.66 4.64
CA GLN A 811 -26.75 26.63 3.61
C GLN A 811 -26.16 28.02 3.85
N ALA A 812 -24.83 28.12 3.73
CA ALA A 812 -24.17 29.38 3.41
C ALA A 812 -24.19 29.58 1.88
N ASP A 813 -24.51 30.79 1.46
CA ASP A 813 -24.74 31.23 0.08
C ASP A 813 -23.47 31.05 -0.80
N ILE A 814 -23.32 29.90 -1.46
CA ILE A 814 -22.24 29.67 -2.45
C ILE A 814 -22.79 30.00 -3.84
N SER A 815 -22.21 31.00 -4.49
CA SER A 815 -22.51 31.31 -5.89
C SER A 815 -22.04 30.16 -6.79
N SER A 816 -22.97 29.47 -7.45
CA SER A 816 -22.64 28.48 -8.48
C SER A 816 -22.28 29.18 -9.79
N VAL A 817 -21.08 28.93 -10.30
CA VAL A 817 -20.67 29.34 -11.65
C VAL A 817 -21.04 28.21 -12.61
N GLU A 818 -22.11 28.38 -13.37
CA GLU A 818 -22.45 27.48 -14.48
C GLU A 818 -21.78 27.98 -15.76
N SER A 819 -20.86 27.18 -16.32
CA SER A 819 -20.38 27.37 -17.69
C SER A 819 -21.41 26.80 -18.66
N ILE A 820 -22.27 27.64 -19.21
CA ILE A 820 -23.18 27.25 -20.28
C ILE A 820 -22.35 27.15 -21.57
N ARG A 821 -21.99 25.93 -21.95
CA ARG A 821 -21.57 25.61 -23.32
C ARG A 821 -22.77 24.94 -23.99
N GLU A 822 -23.26 25.50 -25.09
CA GLU A 822 -24.19 24.77 -25.95
C GLU A 822 -23.46 23.51 -26.44
N GLU A 823 -23.96 22.34 -26.07
CA GLU A 823 -23.44 21.06 -26.58
C GLU A 823 -23.51 21.09 -28.10
N SER A 824 -22.37 20.92 -28.76
CA SER A 824 -22.40 20.85 -30.22
C SER A 824 -23.11 19.55 -30.64
N PRO A 825 -23.71 19.49 -31.84
CA PRO A 825 -24.29 18.25 -32.36
C PRO A 825 -23.33 17.05 -32.26
N GLU A 826 -22.03 17.30 -32.34
CA GLU A 826 -20.95 16.33 -32.22
C GLU A 826 -20.72 15.89 -30.76
N ASP A 827 -20.84 16.80 -29.78
CA ASP A 827 -20.80 16.45 -28.35
C ASP A 827 -21.96 15.48 -28.01
N ILE A 828 -23.15 15.73 -28.57
CA ILE A 828 -24.32 14.84 -28.45
C ILE A 828 -24.05 13.48 -29.10
N ILE A 829 -23.45 13.44 -30.30
CA ILE A 829 -23.11 12.20 -30.99
C ILE A 829 -22.02 11.42 -30.24
N LEU A 830 -21.00 12.08 -29.70
CA LEU A 830 -19.94 11.46 -28.90
C LEU A 830 -20.47 10.93 -27.56
N GLY A 831 -21.39 11.65 -26.93
CA GLY A 831 -22.12 11.18 -25.75
C GLY A 831 -22.92 9.92 -26.04
N ALA A 832 -23.66 9.90 -27.15
CA ALA A 832 -24.39 8.72 -27.61
C ALA A 832 -23.46 7.53 -27.94
N LEU A 833 -22.32 7.80 -28.59
CA LEU A 833 -21.29 6.80 -28.90
C LEU A 833 -20.66 6.20 -27.65
N ARG A 834 -20.31 7.03 -26.65
CA ARG A 834 -19.80 6.57 -25.36
C ARG A 834 -20.81 5.70 -24.63
N SER A 835 -22.07 6.13 -24.58
CA SER A 835 -23.16 5.35 -23.97
C SER A 835 -23.34 4.00 -24.67
N LYS A 836 -23.23 3.98 -26.00
CA LYS A 836 -23.37 2.77 -26.82
C LYS A 836 -22.20 1.81 -26.64
N LEU A 837 -20.96 2.31 -26.67
CA LEU A 837 -19.75 1.53 -26.38
C LEU A 837 -19.75 0.97 -24.96
N LYS A 838 -20.18 1.75 -23.98
CA LYS A 838 -20.33 1.29 -22.59
C LYS A 838 -21.25 0.07 -22.51
N LYS A 839 -22.42 0.13 -23.16
CA LYS A 839 -23.36 -1.01 -23.24
C LYS A 839 -22.82 -2.21 -24.01
N ILE A 840 -21.95 -2.01 -25.01
CA ILE A 840 -21.29 -3.11 -25.72
C ILE A 840 -20.25 -3.77 -24.81
N VAL A 841 -19.44 -2.97 -24.10
CA VAL A 841 -18.46 -3.45 -23.14
C VAL A 841 -19.13 -4.20 -21.99
N GLU A 842 -20.22 -3.65 -21.43
CA GLU A 842 -21.03 -4.32 -20.39
C GLU A 842 -21.63 -5.65 -20.88
N ARG A 843 -21.97 -5.78 -22.17
CA ARG A 843 -22.46 -7.06 -22.76
C ARG A 843 -21.34 -8.04 -23.14
N MET A 844 -20.12 -7.54 -23.38
CA MET A 844 -18.95 -8.33 -23.78
C MET A 844 -18.09 -8.74 -22.60
N ASN A 845 -18.23 -8.07 -21.46
CA ASN A 845 -17.63 -8.53 -20.22
C ASN A 845 -18.20 -9.93 -19.92
N PRO A 846 -17.35 -10.95 -19.70
CA PRO A 846 -17.83 -12.18 -19.08
C PRO A 846 -18.55 -11.79 -17.79
N ALA A 847 -19.66 -12.47 -17.47
CA ALA A 847 -20.38 -12.24 -16.21
C ALA A 847 -19.34 -12.09 -15.10
N GLU A 848 -19.24 -10.89 -14.52
CA GLU A 848 -18.41 -10.66 -13.34
C GLU A 848 -18.74 -11.76 -12.34
N ASP A 849 -17.72 -12.33 -11.70
CA ASP A 849 -17.89 -13.31 -10.64
C ASP A 849 -19.05 -12.84 -9.76
N GLU A 850 -20.20 -13.54 -9.87
CA GLU A 850 -21.35 -13.27 -9.04
C GLU A 850 -20.82 -13.28 -7.61
N VAL A 851 -20.92 -12.14 -6.93
CA VAL A 851 -20.63 -12.07 -5.50
C VAL A 851 -21.42 -13.21 -4.87
N ASP A 852 -20.68 -14.20 -4.36
CA ASP A 852 -21.20 -15.43 -3.77
C ASP A 852 -22.50 -15.16 -2.99
N ASP A 853 -23.53 -15.99 -3.18
CA ASP A 853 -24.84 -15.94 -2.53
C ASP A 853 -24.78 -15.34 -1.11
N PHE A 854 -25.07 -14.05 -0.99
CA PHE A 854 -25.22 -13.39 0.30
C PHE A 854 -26.67 -12.94 0.52
N GLU A 855 -27.12 -13.15 1.76
CA GLU A 855 -28.43 -12.78 2.26
C GLU A 855 -28.26 -11.80 3.43
N ILE A 856 -28.88 -10.64 3.33
CA ILE A 856 -28.90 -9.67 4.43
C ILE A 856 -29.65 -10.32 5.61
N VAL A 857 -29.07 -10.28 6.80
CA VAL A 857 -29.72 -10.78 8.02
C VAL A 857 -30.79 -9.79 8.42
N LEU A 858 -32.05 -10.00 8.02
CA LEU A 858 -33.12 -9.00 8.22
C LEU A 858 -33.40 -8.69 9.71
N GLU A 859 -33.08 -9.63 10.61
CA GLU A 859 -33.28 -9.52 12.06
C GLU A 859 -31.97 -9.84 12.81
N PRO A 860 -30.98 -8.93 12.84
CA PRO A 860 -29.75 -9.15 13.56
C PRO A 860 -30.01 -9.14 15.06
N THR A 861 -29.24 -9.93 15.80
CA THR A 861 -29.32 -9.95 17.26
C THR A 861 -28.86 -8.60 17.85
N GLU A 862 -29.35 -8.24 19.04
CA GLU A 862 -28.89 -7.05 19.77
C GLU A 862 -27.36 -7.06 19.97
N LYS A 863 -26.77 -8.24 20.14
CA LYS A 863 -25.31 -8.44 20.25
C LYS A 863 -24.58 -8.03 18.97
N GLN A 864 -25.07 -8.49 17.81
CA GLN A 864 -24.50 -8.14 16.51
C GLN A 864 -24.62 -6.63 16.22
N LEU A 865 -25.76 -6.02 16.57
CA LEU A 865 -25.95 -4.57 16.44
C LEU A 865 -24.99 -3.78 17.35
N ALA A 866 -24.84 -4.18 18.61
CA ALA A 866 -23.90 -3.56 19.54
C ALA A 866 -22.45 -3.67 19.01
N GLN A 867 -22.07 -4.85 18.53
CA GLN A 867 -20.75 -5.09 17.93
C GLN A 867 -20.52 -4.26 16.65
N LEU A 868 -21.50 -4.10 15.76
CA LEU A 868 -21.41 -3.18 14.62
C LEU A 868 -21.19 -1.73 15.09
N GLY A 869 -21.89 -1.32 16.14
CA GLY A 869 -21.71 0.00 16.77
C GLY A 869 -20.29 0.19 17.30
N LEU A 870 -19.70 -0.83 17.94
CA LEU A 870 -18.33 -0.80 18.42
C LEU A 870 -17.31 -0.64 17.29
N LEU A 871 -17.48 -1.35 16.16
CA LEU A 871 -16.60 -1.22 14.99
C LEU A 871 -16.63 0.21 14.42
N ARG A 872 -17.84 0.78 14.26
CA ARG A 872 -18.02 2.15 13.77
C ARG A 872 -17.36 3.17 14.70
N LEU A 873 -17.68 3.08 15.99
CA LEU A 873 -17.21 4.03 16.99
C LEU A 873 -15.69 3.92 17.17
N TYR A 874 -15.13 2.71 17.18
CA TYR A 874 -13.68 2.52 17.25
C TYR A 874 -12.99 3.18 16.05
N SER A 875 -13.45 2.90 14.83
CA SER A 875 -12.89 3.52 13.62
C SER A 875 -12.94 5.04 13.68
N GLN A 876 -14.06 5.62 14.14
CA GLN A 876 -14.22 7.07 14.26
C GLN A 876 -13.26 7.66 15.30
N LEU A 877 -13.17 7.06 16.49
CA LEU A 877 -12.33 7.55 17.58
C LEU A 877 -10.83 7.38 17.30
N THR A 878 -10.45 6.38 16.51
CA THR A 878 -9.03 6.15 16.18
C THR A 878 -8.56 6.92 14.95
N THR A 879 -9.45 7.28 14.04
CA THR A 879 -9.10 8.01 12.81
C THR A 879 -9.55 9.47 12.78
N ASN A 880 -10.42 9.89 13.72
CA ASN A 880 -11.16 11.16 13.72
C ASN A 880 -12.06 11.38 12.49
N VAL A 881 -12.39 10.32 11.74
CA VAL A 881 -13.26 10.40 10.56
C VAL A 881 -14.59 9.71 10.85
N ALA A 882 -15.70 10.44 10.68
CA ALA A 882 -17.03 9.85 10.75
C ALA A 882 -17.28 8.97 9.51
N LEU A 883 -17.70 7.73 9.72
CA LEU A 883 -18.04 6.83 8.62
C LEU A 883 -19.45 7.13 8.11
N PRO A 884 -19.61 7.51 6.83
CA PRO A 884 -20.93 7.83 6.27
C PRO A 884 -21.76 6.59 5.91
N ASN A 885 -21.14 5.41 5.87
CA ASN A 885 -21.79 4.18 5.42
C ASN A 885 -22.92 3.70 6.35
N ASP A 886 -23.96 3.11 5.75
CA ASP A 886 -24.90 2.24 6.43
C ASP A 886 -24.21 0.91 6.78
N LEU A 887 -24.38 0.40 7.99
CA LEU A 887 -23.78 -0.87 8.41
C LEU A 887 -24.84 -1.96 8.45
N PHE A 888 -24.51 -3.15 7.94
CA PHE A 888 -25.42 -4.28 8.01
C PHE A 888 -24.74 -5.63 8.27
N VAL A 889 -25.53 -6.61 8.73
CA VAL A 889 -25.08 -7.99 8.91
C VAL A 889 -25.58 -8.81 7.73
N TYR A 890 -24.74 -9.68 7.20
CA TYR A 890 -25.15 -10.64 6.18
C TYR A 890 -24.63 -12.05 6.49
N LYS A 891 -25.25 -13.05 5.87
CA LYS A 891 -24.85 -14.46 5.89
C LYS A 891 -24.68 -14.95 4.46
N GLY A 892 -23.87 -15.97 4.24
CA GLY A 892 -23.65 -16.52 2.91
C GLY A 892 -22.34 -17.27 2.79
N THR A 893 -22.02 -17.69 1.57
CA THR A 893 -20.65 -18.11 1.23
C THR A 893 -19.88 -16.90 0.69
N GLY A 894 -18.55 -16.90 0.78
CA GLY A 894 -17.72 -15.86 0.17
C GLY A 894 -16.97 -14.95 1.15
N SER A 895 -16.84 -13.67 0.79
CA SER A 895 -16.06 -12.68 1.56
C SER A 895 -16.63 -12.49 2.96
N LYS A 896 -15.77 -12.08 3.91
CA LYS A 896 -16.18 -11.78 5.30
C LYS A 896 -16.66 -10.33 5.49
N GLY A 897 -16.41 -9.46 4.52
CA GLY A 897 -16.87 -8.08 4.44
C GLY A 897 -17.27 -7.75 3.01
N ILE A 898 -18.16 -6.78 2.87
CA ILE A 898 -18.58 -6.26 1.56
C ILE A 898 -18.81 -4.75 1.64
N ASN A 899 -18.24 -3.99 0.71
CA ASN A 899 -18.56 -2.59 0.51
C ASN A 899 -19.48 -2.44 -0.70
N LEU A 900 -20.70 -1.95 -0.47
CA LEU A 900 -21.70 -1.70 -1.50
C LEU A 900 -21.63 -0.24 -1.95
N GLY A 901 -20.75 0.03 -2.92
CA GLY A 901 -20.66 1.31 -3.62
C GLY A 901 -20.46 2.51 -2.71
N GLN A 902 -19.63 2.35 -1.66
CA GLN A 902 -19.28 3.38 -0.66
C GLN A 902 -20.46 3.89 0.17
N LYS A 903 -21.63 3.24 0.05
CA LYS A 903 -22.87 3.62 0.73
C LYS A 903 -23.17 2.72 1.90
N ALA A 904 -22.81 1.44 1.80
CA ALA A 904 -23.04 0.49 2.88
C ALA A 904 -21.86 -0.48 3.04
N ILE A 905 -21.59 -0.89 4.27
CA ILE A 905 -20.60 -1.89 4.61
C ILE A 905 -21.33 -3.05 5.32
N GLY A 906 -21.27 -4.22 4.71
CA GLY A 906 -21.75 -5.47 5.28
C GLY A 906 -20.64 -6.20 6.01
N ILE A 907 -20.95 -6.75 7.17
CA ILE A 907 -20.05 -7.63 7.93
C ILE A 907 -20.70 -8.99 8.05
N HIS A 908 -19.97 -10.04 7.68
CA HIS A 908 -20.49 -11.40 7.70
C HIS A 908 -20.77 -11.85 9.15
N GLU A 909 -21.88 -12.55 9.39
CA GLU A 909 -22.33 -12.93 10.74
C GLU A 909 -21.28 -13.72 11.54
N SER A 910 -20.43 -14.49 10.85
CA SER A 910 -19.35 -15.26 11.47
C SER A 910 -18.27 -14.39 12.12
N LEU A 911 -18.12 -13.11 11.72
CA LEU A 911 -17.17 -12.18 12.34
C LEU A 911 -17.62 -11.66 13.71
N PHE A 912 -18.89 -11.85 14.07
CA PHE A 912 -19.39 -11.45 15.39
C PHE A 912 -19.05 -12.48 16.48
N GLY A 913 -18.59 -13.68 16.10
CA GLY A 913 -18.12 -14.73 16.99
C GLY A 913 -16.58 -14.81 17.14
N VAL A 914 -15.83 -13.88 16.53
CA VAL A 914 -14.36 -13.86 16.58
C VAL A 914 -13.83 -12.70 17.42
N LYS A 915 -12.51 -12.66 17.64
CA LYS A 915 -11.83 -11.59 18.38
C LYS A 915 -12.05 -10.22 17.71
N PHE A 916 -12.16 -9.18 18.52
CA PHE A 916 -12.32 -7.79 18.06
C PHE A 916 -11.31 -7.40 16.97
N THR A 917 -10.05 -7.80 17.10
CA THR A 917 -8.99 -7.49 16.13
C THR A 917 -9.22 -8.09 14.74
N GLU A 918 -9.86 -9.26 14.66
CA GLU A 918 -10.17 -9.90 13.37
C GLU A 918 -11.35 -9.19 12.69
N ALA A 919 -12.42 -8.91 13.44
CA ALA A 919 -13.56 -8.13 12.95
C ALA A 919 -13.15 -6.72 12.52
N MET A 920 -12.31 -6.05 13.32
CA MET A 920 -11.80 -4.71 13.02
C MET A 920 -10.94 -4.71 11.74
N ARG A 921 -10.11 -5.73 11.52
CA ARG A 921 -9.29 -5.82 10.30
C ARG A 921 -10.16 -5.92 9.04
N THR A 922 -11.21 -6.74 9.07
CA THR A 922 -12.15 -6.82 7.95
C THR A 922 -12.92 -5.52 7.80
N PHE A 923 -13.38 -4.91 8.89
CA PHE A 923 -14.06 -3.63 8.82
C PHE A 923 -13.19 -2.52 8.22
N THR A 924 -11.92 -2.39 8.64
CA THR A 924 -10.96 -1.44 8.06
C THR A 924 -10.72 -1.69 6.57
N HIS A 925 -10.68 -2.96 6.14
CA HIS A 925 -10.59 -3.33 4.72
C HIS A 925 -11.76 -2.74 3.92
N GLU A 926 -12.99 -2.94 4.39
CA GLU A 926 -14.17 -2.40 3.70
C GLU A 926 -14.21 -0.88 3.76
N VAL A 927 -13.77 -0.26 4.86
CA VAL A 927 -13.67 1.21 4.96
C VAL A 927 -12.68 1.78 3.94
N ALA A 928 -11.58 1.07 3.62
CA ALA A 928 -10.62 1.55 2.63
C ALA A 928 -11.21 1.66 1.22
N HIS A 929 -12.19 0.83 0.88
CA HIS A 929 -12.93 0.94 -0.39
C HIS A 929 -13.82 2.20 -0.48
N ASN A 930 -13.99 2.97 0.61
CA ASN A 930 -14.66 4.28 0.56
C ASN A 930 -13.83 5.36 -0.15
N TYR A 931 -12.55 5.10 -0.44
CA TYR A 931 -11.77 6.00 -1.27
C TYR A 931 -12.22 5.84 -2.73
N PRO A 932 -12.65 6.91 -3.44
CA PRO A 932 -13.17 6.83 -4.83
C PRO A 932 -12.29 6.11 -5.84
N GLU A 933 -10.97 6.12 -5.62
CA GLU A 933 -9.98 5.47 -6.48
C GLU A 933 -9.51 4.10 -5.95
N ALA A 934 -10.10 3.62 -4.85
CA ALA A 934 -9.79 2.35 -4.19
C ALA A 934 -10.85 1.26 -4.48
N GLU A 935 -11.60 1.39 -5.59
CA GLU A 935 -12.57 0.36 -6.01
C GLU A 935 -11.87 -0.99 -6.25
N ASP A 936 -10.64 -0.96 -6.78
CA ASP A 936 -9.77 -2.13 -6.92
C ASP A 936 -8.72 -2.22 -5.80
N HIS A 937 -8.23 -3.43 -5.48
CA HIS A 937 -7.13 -3.67 -4.52
C HIS A 937 -5.74 -3.14 -4.99
N GLY A 938 -5.71 -2.08 -5.79
CA GLY A 938 -4.52 -1.41 -6.32
C GLY A 938 -3.77 -0.53 -5.31
N ASN A 939 -2.98 0.42 -5.82
CA ASN A 939 -2.12 1.28 -4.97
C ASN A 939 -2.93 2.18 -4.04
N MET A 940 -4.02 2.77 -4.54
CA MET A 940 -4.84 3.68 -3.75
C MET A 940 -5.55 2.96 -2.60
N PHE A 941 -6.05 1.75 -2.83
CA PHE A 941 -6.57 0.88 -1.77
C PHE A 941 -5.51 0.57 -0.71
N ARG A 942 -4.29 0.21 -1.13
CA ARG A 942 -3.18 -0.05 -0.20
C ARG A 942 -2.82 1.17 0.62
N HIS A 943 -2.74 2.36 0.01
CA HIS A 943 -2.45 3.59 0.73
C HIS A 943 -3.58 4.01 1.68
N ALA A 944 -4.84 3.84 1.29
CA ALA A 944 -5.99 4.06 2.16
C ALA A 944 -5.92 3.12 3.39
N MET A 945 -5.64 1.84 3.16
CA MET A 945 -5.42 0.85 4.23
C MET A 945 -4.27 1.23 5.16
N GLU A 946 -3.10 1.56 4.61
CA GLU A 946 -1.93 1.98 5.36
C GLU A 946 -2.22 3.22 6.21
N SER A 947 -2.94 4.20 5.65
CA SER A 947 -3.30 5.44 6.34
C SER A 947 -4.26 5.19 7.51
N LEU A 948 -5.28 4.36 7.30
CA LEU A 948 -6.25 3.98 8.34
C LEU A 948 -5.57 3.21 9.48
N PHE A 949 -4.65 2.29 9.15
CA PHE A 949 -3.87 1.57 10.15
C PHE A 949 -2.89 2.47 10.88
N ALA A 950 -2.18 3.36 10.17
CA ALA A 950 -1.24 4.30 10.77
C ALA A 950 -1.95 5.22 11.77
N ALA A 951 -3.06 5.84 11.37
CA ALA A 951 -3.86 6.70 12.26
C ALA A 951 -4.32 5.94 13.52
N THR A 952 -4.77 4.69 13.33
CA THR A 952 -5.21 3.84 14.44
C THR A 952 -4.06 3.47 15.39
N ILE A 953 -2.91 3.05 14.84
CA ILE A 953 -1.72 2.70 15.61
C ILE A 953 -1.21 3.92 16.37
N ASP A 954 -1.14 5.08 15.73
CA ASP A 954 -0.67 6.33 16.33
C ASP A 954 -1.57 6.73 17.49
N ARG A 955 -2.90 6.70 17.30
CA ARG A 955 -3.86 7.02 18.36
C ARG A 955 -3.71 6.10 19.56
N VAL A 956 -3.66 4.77 19.33
CA VAL A 956 -3.53 3.77 20.40
C VAL A 956 -2.17 3.87 21.09
N THR A 957 -1.09 4.09 20.34
CA THR A 957 0.27 4.24 20.89
C THR A 957 0.37 5.48 21.77
N ASN A 958 -0.23 6.60 21.34
CA ASN A 958 -0.28 7.82 22.15
C ASN A 958 -1.04 7.61 23.48
N ILE A 959 -2.13 6.84 23.45
CA ILE A 959 -2.85 6.46 24.68
C ILE A 959 -1.98 5.58 25.57
N ALA A 960 -1.27 4.60 25.00
CA ALA A 960 -0.37 3.73 25.75
C ALA A 960 0.79 4.52 26.39
N ILE A 961 1.40 5.47 25.68
CA ILE A 961 2.45 6.35 26.21
C ILE A 961 1.91 7.20 27.36
N LYS A 962 0.69 7.74 27.25
CA LYS A 962 0.05 8.49 28.34
C LYS A 962 -0.11 7.62 29.58
N LEU A 963 -0.60 6.39 29.43
CA LEU A 963 -0.76 5.45 30.54
C LEU A 963 0.57 5.10 31.20
N ASP A 964 1.60 4.80 30.40
CA ASP A 964 2.94 4.42 30.91
C ASP A 964 3.63 5.60 31.63
N SER A 965 3.42 6.82 31.15
CA SER A 965 3.93 8.04 31.77
C SER A 965 3.08 8.56 32.95
N GLY A 966 2.02 7.84 33.34
CA GLY A 966 1.12 8.23 34.43
C GLY A 966 0.25 9.46 34.12
N GLN A 967 0.12 9.85 32.86
CA GLN A 967 -0.77 10.92 32.44
C GLN A 967 -2.23 10.45 32.44
N ALA A 968 -3.14 11.34 32.82
CA ALA A 968 -4.57 11.03 32.81
C ALA A 968 -5.08 10.89 31.36
N THR A 969 -5.71 9.76 31.05
CA THR A 969 -6.44 9.54 29.80
C THR A 969 -7.77 10.30 29.79
N THR A 970 -8.18 10.80 28.63
CA THR A 970 -9.50 11.41 28.47
C THR A 970 -10.63 10.36 28.62
N SER A 971 -11.89 10.80 28.66
CA SER A 971 -13.04 9.88 28.62
C SER A 971 -13.07 9.09 27.31
N GLU A 972 -12.83 9.76 26.19
CA GLU A 972 -12.74 9.16 24.85
C GLU A 972 -11.64 8.11 24.75
N GLU A 973 -10.44 8.41 25.26
CA GLU A 973 -9.31 7.47 25.24
C GLU A 973 -9.58 6.21 26.07
N ARG A 974 -10.33 6.34 27.17
CA ARG A 974 -10.78 5.19 27.96
C ARG A 974 -11.78 4.33 27.20
N VAL A 975 -12.71 4.96 26.47
CA VAL A 975 -13.64 4.24 25.60
C VAL A 975 -12.89 3.39 24.57
N ILE A 976 -11.87 3.95 23.91
CA ILE A 976 -11.03 3.19 22.94
C ILE A 976 -10.39 1.96 23.59
N LEU A 977 -9.86 2.09 24.81
CA LEU A 977 -9.20 0.98 25.53
C LEU A 977 -10.17 -0.09 26.02
N ASP A 978 -11.39 0.29 26.37
CA ASP A 978 -12.40 -0.62 26.92
C ASP A 978 -13.22 -1.31 25.82
N MET A 979 -13.23 -0.82 24.58
CA MET A 979 -13.97 -1.42 23.45
C MET A 979 -13.63 -2.90 23.19
N GLN A 980 -12.35 -3.29 23.31
CA GLN A 980 -12.00 -4.70 23.16
C GLN A 980 -12.60 -5.55 24.29
N ARG A 981 -12.63 -5.03 25.52
CA ARG A 981 -13.25 -5.73 26.66
C ARG A 981 -14.76 -5.79 26.52
N GLU A 982 -15.38 -4.74 26.00
CA GLU A 982 -16.82 -4.69 25.72
C GLU A 982 -17.20 -5.71 24.64
N TRP A 983 -16.43 -5.77 23.55
CA TRP A 983 -16.56 -6.81 22.53
C TRP A 983 -16.42 -8.21 23.13
N ASP A 984 -15.37 -8.46 23.90
CA ASP A 984 -15.12 -9.77 24.53
C ASP A 984 -16.20 -10.11 25.57
N SER A 985 -16.81 -9.12 26.24
CA SER A 985 -17.95 -9.32 27.14
C SER A 985 -19.21 -9.74 26.38
N ILE A 986 -19.46 -9.15 25.21
CA ILE A 986 -20.59 -9.52 24.35
C ILE A 986 -20.42 -10.97 23.85
N LEU A 987 -19.18 -11.38 23.53
CA LEU A 987 -18.86 -12.77 23.17
C LEU A 987 -19.05 -13.78 24.30
N ALA A 988 -18.83 -13.35 25.55
CA ALA A 988 -18.89 -14.22 26.72
C ALA A 988 -20.33 -14.46 27.23
N THR A 989 -21.23 -13.50 26.97
CA THR A 989 -22.68 -13.65 27.18
C THR A 989 -23.33 -14.41 26.04
#